data_AF-A0A8T1X7Y7-F1
#
_entry.id   AF-A0A8T1X7Y7-F1
#
_cell.length_a   1.000
_cell.length_b   1.000
_cell.length_c   1.000
_cell.angle_alpha   90.00
_cell.angle_beta   90.00
_cell.angle_gamma   90.00
#
_symmetry.space_group_name_H-M   'P 1'
#
loop_
_entity.id
_entity.type
_entity.pdbx_description
1 polymer ?
#
loop_
_entity_poly.entity_id
_entity_poly.type
_entity_poly.pdbx_seq_one_letter_code
_entity_poly.pdbx_strand_id
1 'polypeptide(L)'
;MKNHKISTVARQLKASAKTNSTRTASPLSSAALEDVADGKVSVSEHRTRTLSPEELEQAAAELRDQVEALRPELLPLLGPLPISGRLWNLQQSSDAVAYSALLQDRLLCLPELNRNSPCYSARDLVLLYTKLKYLETFSQAELAGYANAVAPASPSAVVEAAPIVRVRQEEVRVVRQLATVANTTELFSRLAALLHIPCHGDAWNEIIKFAANALPFAEQTESLLVRGSDDRSTLCPLTKRNSYNASTIPFSTDVARGSCTCSSISLKAFEHAERLRQQLLLNSLSINPNAQSSSEFFTTKMRIARTRLATCLGVSDMIRADQLRILLSPSGTDAELWATVAALARLYSGLGEEENLPVECHSEVAFPLGLEDYFSRYDIPEDMRHVRERLGTNMNVGLLLRWETAFVNMEPFCKIPPANVSTICKLYMGTCRTKMQDSWSHMVELLNPPEPTESDSSSTVTPIDTIVAFKVFDKNGGFLDMLALKALHTLLAKDLSDALPDDALAKKRCLLGQPVSLGKSGAVLRIAMGADMFNEVYARGKGESGFAAAMEPLVEDDNAILLKIALILRHWETLHHQYIEECVEPTTLEPLKPLSDWNFSVKDAQVASVVRQMQQDGILGGDDEEEESKLAVVYDLDAIDMAFQALLTSFPAHFDHRFAMKSCPLAFFVKRAIENDVGLECASIVEVKHALRLGCPPHRIVFDSPCKTRRDLKFAINAGVEVNADNFEELDIIREHAEAIFQSSFPECTPRYAGNLPRVGLRINPLLGAGTNACLSVSTVQSKFGVPLTPENRARIIAFFCANPWMTGLHAHVGSQGCSLEMLSQGAVVLSELANQIDAAAGTSRIKVLNIGGGLSTNFDGEDVSPTFAEYVDVLRHEAPQLFERTGRLILTEFGSSVSSKTGWTISEVECVKAHPPVDGDNLQQTAIIHAGSDLFLRTCYRPDLFERRLSVYNSAGLASMAPLAVQNVAGPLCFGGDLVGRRVELPTISRGDFVVVHDTGANTMSMFSRHCSRPAPAVYGYRTDEEGEISLELLKPAESPEEVMSFWG
;
A
#
# COMPACT_ATOMS: atom_id res chain seq x y z
N MET A 1 18.48 -65.42 15.41
CA MET A 1 18.29 -65.81 14.00
C MET A 1 18.74 -64.65 13.13
N LYS A 2 19.85 -64.88 12.38
CA LYS A 2 20.21 -64.38 11.02
C LYS A 2 19.97 -62.89 10.72
N ASN A 3 20.93 -61.99 10.48
CA ASN A 3 22.32 -62.04 9.99
C ASN A 3 22.57 -62.98 8.81
N HIS A 4 22.65 -62.44 7.58
CA HIS A 4 23.67 -62.82 6.60
C HIS A 4 23.73 -61.88 5.39
N LYS A 5 24.97 -61.44 5.08
CA LYS A 5 25.46 -60.75 3.86
C LYS A 5 25.08 -59.26 3.83
N ILE A 6 26.00 -58.31 3.99
CA ILE A 6 27.12 -58.02 3.08
C ILE A 6 28.27 -57.39 3.89
N SER A 7 29.38 -58.11 4.06
CA SER A 7 30.62 -57.60 4.70
C SER A 7 31.90 -58.00 3.92
N THR A 8 31.79 -58.31 2.63
CA THR A 8 32.93 -58.89 1.88
C THR A 8 33.49 -57.97 0.78
N VAL A 9 32.81 -56.89 0.39
CA VAL A 9 33.30 -55.99 -0.69
C VAL A 9 34.21 -54.87 -0.15
N ALA A 10 34.13 -54.55 1.15
CA ALA A 10 34.93 -53.50 1.79
C ALA A 10 36.45 -53.81 1.92
N ARG A 11 36.93 -54.95 1.40
CA ARG A 11 38.33 -55.37 1.57
C ARG A 11 39.21 -55.31 0.32
N GLN A 12 38.68 -54.95 -0.85
CA GLN A 12 39.47 -54.92 -2.08
C GLN A 12 39.84 -53.53 -2.62
N LEU A 13 39.22 -52.44 -2.15
CA LEU A 13 39.49 -51.09 -2.71
C LEU A 13 40.44 -50.22 -1.87
N LYS A 14 41.08 -50.78 -0.83
CA LYS A 14 42.01 -50.05 0.05
C LYS A 14 43.48 -50.10 -0.39
N ALA A 15 43.77 -50.36 -1.67
CA ALA A 15 45.14 -50.48 -2.16
C ALA A 15 45.33 -49.86 -3.56
N SER A 16 45.24 -48.52 -3.65
CA SER A 16 46.04 -47.72 -4.60
C SER A 16 45.92 -46.25 -4.22
N ALA A 17 46.77 -45.87 -3.27
CA ALA A 17 47.08 -44.49 -2.93
C ALA A 17 48.01 -43.86 -3.98
N LYS A 18 48.14 -42.52 -3.92
CA LYS A 18 49.22 -41.66 -4.46
C LYS A 18 49.06 -41.35 -5.98
N THR A 19 49.16 -40.12 -6.52
CA THR A 19 50.07 -38.98 -6.24
C THR A 19 49.72 -37.74 -7.11
N ASN A 20 49.98 -36.54 -6.58
CA ASN A 20 50.46 -35.27 -7.21
C ASN A 20 49.65 -34.42 -8.24
N SER A 21 49.17 -33.28 -7.72
CA SER A 21 49.38 -31.84 -8.08
C SER A 21 49.81 -31.32 -9.48
N THR A 22 49.21 -30.15 -9.83
CA THR A 22 49.72 -28.88 -10.47
C THR A 22 49.60 -28.57 -11.99
N ARG A 23 49.07 -27.34 -12.24
CA ARG A 23 49.36 -26.30 -13.28
C ARG A 23 48.53 -26.19 -14.60
N THR A 24 48.59 -24.97 -15.18
CA THR A 24 47.58 -24.15 -15.91
C THR A 24 47.90 -23.81 -17.40
N ALA A 25 46.83 -23.54 -18.21
CA ALA A 25 46.61 -22.53 -19.29
C ALA A 25 47.06 -22.66 -20.80
N SER A 26 46.14 -22.20 -21.71
CA SER A 26 46.28 -21.44 -23.02
C SER A 26 45.82 -22.08 -24.39
N PRO A 27 45.44 -21.28 -25.45
CA PRO A 27 44.32 -21.56 -26.40
C PRO A 27 44.63 -21.68 -27.95
N LEU A 28 43.56 -21.81 -28.76
CA LEU A 28 43.42 -22.17 -30.20
C LEU A 28 43.76 -21.08 -31.28
N SER A 29 43.99 -21.51 -32.54
CA SER A 29 44.00 -20.67 -33.76
C SER A 29 43.35 -21.31 -35.02
N SER A 30 43.00 -20.44 -35.98
CA SER A 30 42.21 -20.59 -37.22
C SER A 30 42.97 -21.10 -38.47
N ALA A 31 42.37 -22.02 -39.26
CA ALA A 31 42.58 -22.21 -40.71
C ALA A 31 41.79 -23.43 -41.24
N ALA A 32 40.57 -23.26 -41.73
CA ALA A 32 39.84 -24.27 -42.53
C ALA A 32 38.63 -23.63 -43.25
N LEU A 33 38.89 -22.56 -43.98
CA LEU A 33 38.14 -22.17 -45.18
C LEU A 33 38.96 -22.67 -46.38
N GLU A 34 38.29 -22.98 -47.48
CA GLU A 34 38.83 -23.41 -48.79
C GLU A 34 38.93 -24.94 -48.97
N ASP A 35 37.88 -25.56 -49.55
CA ASP A 35 37.99 -26.68 -50.52
C ASP A 35 36.65 -27.28 -50.98
N VAL A 36 35.59 -26.47 -51.17
CA VAL A 36 34.39 -26.94 -51.94
C VAL A 36 34.02 -25.95 -53.04
N ALA A 37 35.05 -25.42 -53.68
CA ALA A 37 34.99 -24.74 -54.97
C ALA A 37 35.66 -25.65 -56.01
N ASP A 38 34.94 -26.68 -56.49
CA ASP A 38 34.96 -27.07 -57.91
C ASP A 38 34.01 -28.24 -58.14
N GLY A 39 32.88 -27.91 -58.76
CA GLY A 39 31.65 -28.68 -58.73
C GLY A 39 31.71 -30.05 -59.43
N LYS A 40 30.87 -30.96 -58.92
CA LYS A 40 30.28 -32.03 -59.70
C LYS A 40 29.02 -32.57 -59.00
N VAL A 41 27.92 -32.48 -59.75
CA VAL A 41 26.67 -33.24 -59.67
C VAL A 41 25.52 -32.63 -58.85
N SER A 42 24.40 -32.46 -59.57
CA SER A 42 23.10 -31.96 -59.16
C SER A 42 22.02 -33.05 -59.30
N VAL A 43 20.91 -32.83 -58.58
CA VAL A 43 19.51 -33.31 -58.80
C VAL A 43 19.02 -34.54 -58.00
N SER A 44 18.36 -34.18 -56.88
CA SER A 44 17.04 -34.60 -56.34
C SER A 44 16.64 -36.05 -55.98
N GLU A 45 15.95 -36.10 -54.83
CA GLU A 45 14.94 -37.06 -54.31
C GLU A 45 15.37 -38.32 -53.50
N HIS A 46 15.23 -38.17 -52.17
CA HIS A 46 14.34 -38.92 -51.25
C HIS A 46 14.67 -40.33 -50.69
N ARG A 47 14.58 -40.36 -49.33
CA ARG A 47 14.26 -41.43 -48.36
C ARG A 47 15.39 -42.34 -47.86
N THR A 48 15.91 -42.10 -46.65
CA THR A 48 15.44 -42.56 -45.30
C THR A 48 15.49 -44.08 -45.12
N ARG A 49 16.45 -44.54 -44.30
CA ARG A 49 16.45 -45.86 -43.66
C ARG A 49 16.02 -45.69 -42.21
N THR A 50 14.91 -46.32 -41.85
CA THR A 50 14.36 -46.47 -40.50
C THR A 50 15.12 -47.55 -39.73
N LEU A 51 15.47 -47.26 -38.47
CA LEU A 51 15.99 -48.22 -37.50
C LEU A 51 14.84 -49.10 -36.99
N SER A 52 15.12 -50.37 -36.66
CA SER A 52 14.08 -51.29 -36.18
C SER A 52 13.64 -50.93 -34.75
N PRO A 53 12.42 -51.31 -34.32
CA PRO A 53 11.91 -51.03 -32.97
C PRO A 53 12.81 -51.58 -31.85
N GLU A 54 13.46 -52.72 -32.04
CA GLU A 54 14.39 -53.29 -31.06
C GLU A 54 15.71 -52.51 -31.00
N GLU A 55 16.21 -52.00 -32.13
CA GLU A 55 17.39 -51.12 -32.17
C GLU A 55 17.10 -49.73 -31.59
N LEU A 56 15.88 -49.22 -31.77
CA LEU A 56 15.39 -47.99 -31.13
C LEU A 56 15.18 -48.19 -29.62
N GLU A 57 14.67 -49.34 -29.19
CA GLU A 57 14.49 -49.64 -27.76
C GLU A 57 15.83 -49.83 -27.06
N GLN A 58 16.81 -50.46 -27.72
CA GLN A 58 18.16 -50.69 -27.17
C GLN A 58 19.01 -49.40 -27.17
N ALA A 59 18.93 -48.59 -28.24
CA ALA A 59 19.52 -47.25 -28.23
C ALA A 59 18.82 -46.31 -27.24
N ALA A 60 17.49 -46.42 -27.06
CA ALA A 60 16.75 -45.64 -26.06
C ALA A 60 16.94 -46.15 -24.63
N ALA A 61 17.35 -47.41 -24.42
CA ALA A 61 17.75 -47.95 -23.12
C ALA A 61 19.16 -47.49 -22.77
N GLU A 62 20.12 -47.57 -23.71
CA GLU A 62 21.46 -47.00 -23.53
C GLU A 62 21.42 -45.48 -23.35
N LEU A 63 20.53 -44.77 -24.08
CA LEU A 63 20.31 -43.34 -23.90
C LEU A 63 19.59 -43.04 -22.59
N ARG A 64 18.62 -43.85 -22.14
CA ARG A 64 17.98 -43.69 -20.82
C ARG A 64 18.97 -43.91 -19.68
N ASP A 65 19.82 -44.93 -19.76
CA ASP A 65 20.83 -45.22 -18.73
C ASP A 65 21.97 -44.18 -18.76
N GLN A 66 22.35 -43.67 -19.93
CA GLN A 66 23.28 -42.55 -20.06
C GLN A 66 22.67 -41.23 -19.57
N VAL A 67 21.37 -40.98 -19.84
CA VAL A 67 20.62 -39.82 -19.33
C VAL A 67 20.42 -39.91 -17.82
N GLU A 68 20.25 -41.10 -17.26
CA GLU A 68 20.15 -41.31 -15.80
C GLU A 68 21.50 -41.17 -15.10
N ALA A 69 22.59 -41.58 -15.76
CA ALA A 69 23.95 -41.40 -15.28
C ALA A 69 24.45 -39.94 -15.39
N LEU A 70 23.94 -39.17 -16.35
CA LEU A 70 24.28 -37.76 -16.59
C LEU A 70 23.24 -36.77 -16.02
N ARG A 71 22.20 -37.27 -15.35
CA ARG A 71 21.09 -36.50 -14.76
C ARG A 71 21.50 -35.37 -13.78
N PRO A 72 22.63 -35.38 -13.06
CA PRO A 72 22.99 -34.24 -12.20
C PRO A 72 23.54 -33.02 -12.97
N GLU A 73 23.78 -33.16 -14.28
CA GLU A 73 24.25 -32.10 -15.17
C GLU A 73 23.18 -31.74 -16.22
N LEU A 74 21.92 -31.69 -15.78
CA LEU A 74 20.75 -31.16 -16.49
C LEU A 74 20.99 -29.71 -16.98
N LEU A 75 21.60 -29.61 -18.14
CA LEU A 75 21.94 -28.38 -18.85
C LEU A 75 20.86 -27.80 -19.80
N PRO A 76 19.56 -28.15 -19.82
CA PRO A 76 18.63 -27.45 -20.71
C PRO A 76 17.96 -26.24 -20.01
N LEU A 77 18.78 -25.29 -19.53
CA LEU A 77 18.37 -23.87 -19.34
C LEU A 77 19.06 -22.94 -20.36
N LEU A 78 19.99 -23.47 -21.16
CA LEU A 78 20.70 -22.75 -22.20
C LEU A 78 20.14 -23.07 -23.59
N GLY A 79 19.04 -22.40 -23.95
CA GLY A 79 18.83 -22.03 -25.36
C GLY A 79 19.62 -20.75 -25.68
N PRO A 80 20.15 -20.57 -26.91
CA PRO A 80 20.66 -19.25 -27.32
C PRO A 80 19.55 -18.20 -27.17
N LEU A 81 19.91 -16.94 -26.87
CA LEU A 81 18.93 -15.84 -26.87
C LEU A 81 18.18 -15.90 -28.20
N PRO A 82 16.84 -15.81 -28.23
CA PRO A 82 16.19 -15.42 -29.45
C PRO A 82 16.72 -14.01 -29.77
N ILE A 83 17.57 -13.96 -30.78
CA ILE A 83 17.83 -12.91 -31.75
C ILE A 83 17.28 -11.54 -31.31
N SER A 84 18.18 -10.55 -31.20
CA SER A 84 17.88 -9.11 -31.37
C SER A 84 16.63 -8.91 -32.25
N GLY A 85 15.47 -8.63 -31.65
CA GLY A 85 14.23 -8.49 -32.40
C GLY A 85 12.95 -9.06 -31.76
N ARG A 86 13.01 -9.85 -30.67
CA ARG A 86 11.79 -10.18 -29.91
C ARG A 86 11.31 -8.94 -29.11
N LEU A 87 10.13 -8.43 -29.47
CA LEU A 87 9.39 -7.46 -28.66
C LEU A 87 8.80 -8.21 -27.46
N TRP A 88 9.29 -7.92 -26.26
CA TRP A 88 8.70 -8.42 -25.01
C TRP A 88 7.46 -7.60 -24.67
N ASN A 89 6.32 -8.26 -24.43
CA ASN A 89 5.12 -7.56 -23.97
C ASN A 89 5.06 -7.59 -22.45
N LEU A 90 5.77 -6.64 -21.80
CA LEU A 90 5.83 -6.53 -20.35
C LEU A 90 4.49 -6.13 -19.69
N GLN A 91 3.42 -5.89 -20.47
CA GLN A 91 2.05 -5.75 -19.95
C GLN A 91 1.41 -7.11 -19.63
N GLN A 92 1.93 -8.21 -20.17
CA GLN A 92 1.46 -9.56 -19.85
C GLN A 92 2.34 -10.17 -18.75
N SER A 93 1.70 -10.56 -17.64
CA SER A 93 2.38 -11.12 -16.46
C SER A 93 3.27 -12.32 -16.82
N SER A 94 2.85 -13.15 -17.79
CA SER A 94 3.62 -14.28 -18.29
C SER A 94 4.92 -13.88 -19.00
N ASP A 95 4.90 -12.83 -19.82
CA ASP A 95 6.06 -12.33 -20.56
C ASP A 95 7.01 -11.53 -19.64
N ALA A 96 6.46 -10.81 -18.66
CA ALA A 96 7.24 -10.11 -17.63
C ALA A 96 7.96 -11.09 -16.67
N VAL A 97 7.26 -12.14 -16.20
CA VAL A 97 7.86 -13.23 -15.41
C VAL A 97 8.91 -13.96 -16.23
N ALA A 98 8.63 -14.27 -17.50
CA ALA A 98 9.59 -14.94 -18.38
C ALA A 98 10.84 -14.07 -18.64
N TYR A 99 10.68 -12.76 -18.81
CA TYR A 99 11.79 -11.84 -19.01
C TYR A 99 12.64 -11.68 -17.74
N SER A 100 12.01 -11.48 -16.58
CA SER A 100 12.72 -11.43 -15.29
C SER A 100 13.44 -12.75 -14.99
N ALA A 101 12.76 -13.89 -15.18
CA ALA A 101 13.37 -15.21 -15.00
C ALA A 101 14.52 -15.44 -15.98
N LEU A 102 14.40 -15.04 -17.25
CA LEU A 102 15.47 -15.11 -18.25
C LEU A 102 16.70 -14.28 -17.83
N LEU A 103 16.49 -13.08 -17.30
CA LEU A 103 17.56 -12.21 -16.80
C LEU A 103 18.25 -12.81 -15.56
N GLN A 104 17.47 -13.40 -14.65
CA GLN A 104 17.97 -14.05 -13.44
C GLN A 104 18.77 -15.33 -13.77
N ASP A 105 18.25 -16.15 -14.67
CA ASP A 105 18.83 -17.45 -15.05
C ASP A 105 20.14 -17.32 -15.82
N ARG A 106 20.31 -16.29 -16.65
CA ARG A 106 21.55 -16.11 -17.44
C ARG A 106 22.73 -15.50 -16.69
N LEU A 107 22.50 -14.79 -15.59
CA LEU A 107 23.55 -14.01 -14.92
C LEU A 107 23.95 -14.56 -13.55
N LEU A 108 23.11 -15.39 -12.91
CA LEU A 108 23.46 -16.17 -11.72
C LEU A 108 24.08 -17.55 -12.05
N CYS A 109 24.10 -17.92 -13.32
CA CYS A 109 24.71 -19.15 -13.86
C CYS A 109 26.15 -18.94 -14.37
N LEU A 110 26.91 -18.00 -13.79
CA LEU A 110 28.37 -17.96 -14.03
C LEU A 110 29.05 -19.16 -13.32
N PRO A 111 30.13 -19.74 -13.88
CA PRO A 111 30.63 -21.08 -13.52
C PRO A 111 31.40 -21.16 -12.18
N GLU A 112 31.22 -20.21 -11.26
CA GLU A 112 32.21 -19.95 -10.22
C GLU A 112 31.87 -20.55 -8.84
N LEU A 113 30.66 -21.09 -8.65
CA LEU A 113 30.22 -21.65 -7.37
C LEU A 113 30.36 -23.18 -7.38
N ASN A 114 31.11 -23.70 -6.40
CA ASN A 114 31.26 -25.13 -6.18
C ASN A 114 29.91 -25.75 -5.80
N ARG A 115 29.41 -26.71 -6.60
CA ARG A 115 28.11 -27.39 -6.39
C ARG A 115 27.98 -28.10 -5.03
N ASN A 116 29.11 -28.44 -4.40
CA ASN A 116 29.14 -29.07 -3.08
C ASN A 116 29.27 -28.06 -1.93
N SER A 117 28.98 -26.79 -2.19
CA SER A 117 29.23 -25.71 -1.23
C SER A 117 27.93 -25.07 -0.73
N PRO A 118 27.88 -24.63 0.55
CA PRO A 118 26.71 -23.96 1.12
C PRO A 118 26.17 -22.79 0.28
N CYS A 119 27.03 -22.07 -0.44
CA CYS A 119 26.61 -20.98 -1.31
C CYS A 119 25.74 -21.43 -2.49
N TYR A 120 25.91 -22.65 -3.00
CA TYR A 120 25.14 -23.18 -4.12
C TYR A 120 23.68 -23.42 -3.69
N SER A 121 23.50 -24.07 -2.54
CA SER A 121 22.17 -24.27 -1.94
C SER A 121 21.52 -22.96 -1.51
N ALA A 122 22.30 -22.02 -0.96
CA ALA A 122 21.80 -20.68 -0.62
C ALA A 122 21.33 -19.91 -1.86
N ARG A 123 22.04 -20.03 -2.99
CA ARG A 123 21.66 -19.44 -4.27
C ARG A 123 20.31 -19.97 -4.75
N ASP A 124 20.11 -21.28 -4.77
CA ASP A 124 18.87 -21.89 -5.24
C ASP A 124 17.68 -21.45 -4.38
N LEU A 125 17.91 -21.32 -3.08
CA LEU A 125 16.93 -20.81 -2.14
C LEU A 125 16.57 -19.34 -2.43
N VAL A 126 17.58 -18.48 -2.61
CA VAL A 126 17.40 -17.06 -2.93
C VAL A 126 16.72 -16.86 -4.29
N LEU A 127 17.04 -17.69 -5.29
CA LEU A 127 16.39 -17.69 -6.60
C LEU A 127 14.91 -18.03 -6.49
N LEU A 128 14.57 -19.10 -5.75
CA LEU A 128 13.19 -19.51 -5.52
C LEU A 128 12.42 -18.41 -4.76
N TYR A 129 13.02 -17.85 -3.70
CA TYR A 129 12.46 -16.71 -2.96
C TYR A 129 12.18 -15.52 -3.89
N THR A 130 13.13 -15.15 -4.74
CA THR A 130 13.00 -14.03 -5.68
C THR A 130 11.84 -14.23 -6.65
N LYS A 131 11.71 -15.45 -7.19
CA LYS A 131 10.64 -15.81 -8.13
C LYS A 131 9.27 -15.75 -7.44
N LEU A 132 9.16 -16.32 -6.25
CA LEU A 132 7.89 -16.36 -5.50
C LEU A 132 7.47 -14.97 -5.03
N LYS A 133 8.41 -14.14 -4.55
CA LYS A 133 8.16 -12.73 -4.23
C LYS A 133 7.70 -11.93 -5.44
N TYR A 134 8.09 -12.31 -6.65
CA TYR A 134 7.62 -11.61 -7.85
C TYR A 134 6.17 -11.99 -8.15
N LEU A 135 5.85 -13.27 -8.02
CA LEU A 135 4.49 -13.77 -8.19
C LEU A 135 3.52 -13.17 -7.17
N GLU A 136 3.94 -12.97 -5.91
CA GLU A 136 3.15 -12.25 -4.89
C GLU A 136 2.72 -10.84 -5.33
N THR A 137 3.40 -10.24 -6.29
CA THR A 137 3.05 -8.89 -6.75
C THR A 137 1.84 -8.88 -7.70
N PHE A 138 1.45 -10.01 -8.30
CA PHE A 138 0.31 -10.04 -9.22
C PHE A 138 -1.03 -10.17 -8.50
N SER A 139 -2.08 -9.57 -9.06
CA SER A 139 -3.45 -9.76 -8.59
C SER A 139 -3.90 -11.22 -8.74
N GLN A 140 -4.98 -11.60 -8.04
CA GLN A 140 -5.51 -12.97 -8.16
C GLN A 140 -5.91 -13.33 -9.59
N ALA A 141 -6.47 -12.37 -10.34
CA ALA A 141 -6.83 -12.56 -11.74
C ALA A 141 -5.60 -12.78 -12.64
N GLU A 142 -4.53 -12.00 -12.43
CA GLU A 142 -3.26 -12.16 -13.16
C GLU A 142 -2.53 -13.47 -12.81
N LEU A 143 -2.61 -13.91 -11.55
CA LEU A 143 -2.06 -15.20 -11.12
C LEU A 143 -2.83 -16.38 -11.71
N ALA A 144 -4.16 -16.28 -11.79
CA ALA A 144 -4.98 -17.26 -12.50
C ALA A 144 -4.65 -17.28 -14.00
N GLY A 145 -4.45 -16.09 -14.60
CA GLY A 145 -3.96 -15.94 -15.97
C GLY A 145 -2.59 -16.59 -16.17
N TYR A 146 -1.64 -16.36 -15.26
CA TYR A 146 -0.31 -16.97 -15.29
C TYR A 146 -0.34 -18.49 -15.19
N ALA A 147 -1.14 -19.03 -14.25
CA ALA A 147 -1.32 -20.46 -14.06
C ALA A 147 -1.88 -21.15 -15.32
N ASN A 148 -2.78 -20.46 -16.03
CA ASN A 148 -3.51 -21.01 -17.16
C ASN A 148 -2.96 -20.58 -18.54
N ALA A 149 -1.96 -19.69 -18.58
CA ALA A 149 -1.41 -19.17 -19.83
C ALA A 149 -0.67 -20.26 -20.63
N VAL A 150 -1.22 -20.62 -21.78
CA VAL A 150 -0.53 -21.41 -22.80
C VAL A 150 0.13 -20.44 -23.78
N ALA A 151 1.35 -20.72 -24.25
CA ALA A 151 1.90 -20.05 -25.42
C ALA A 151 1.77 -20.97 -26.64
N PRO A 152 0.70 -20.91 -27.45
CA PRO A 152 0.64 -21.70 -28.67
C PRO A 152 0.95 -20.84 -29.88
N ALA A 153 2.02 -21.21 -30.61
CA ALA A 153 2.25 -20.75 -31.98
C ALA A 153 1.51 -21.61 -33.03
N SER A 154 0.95 -22.77 -32.64
CA SER A 154 0.16 -23.63 -33.53
C SER A 154 -0.71 -24.66 -32.76
N PRO A 155 -1.71 -25.30 -33.42
CA PRO A 155 -2.60 -26.29 -32.81
C PRO A 155 -1.91 -27.59 -32.36
N SER A 156 -0.68 -27.88 -32.82
CA SER A 156 0.08 -29.05 -32.38
C SER A 156 0.78 -28.85 -31.02
N ALA A 157 0.88 -27.61 -30.53
CA ALA A 157 1.55 -27.27 -29.27
C ALA A 157 0.69 -27.48 -28.00
N VAL A 158 -0.62 -27.76 -28.16
CA VAL A 158 -1.57 -27.89 -27.03
C VAL A 158 -1.31 -29.14 -26.19
N VAL A 159 -0.77 -30.21 -26.78
CA VAL A 159 -0.45 -31.47 -26.07
C VAL A 159 0.88 -31.34 -25.29
N GLU A 160 1.81 -30.51 -25.73
CA GLU A 160 3.10 -30.25 -25.06
C GLU A 160 3.01 -29.23 -23.90
N ALA A 161 1.91 -28.49 -23.79
CA ALA A 161 1.74 -27.40 -22.81
C ALA A 161 1.27 -27.87 -21.40
N ALA A 162 0.72 -29.08 -21.27
CA ALA A 162 0.14 -29.57 -20.00
C ALA A 162 1.13 -29.67 -18.82
N PRO A 163 2.41 -30.07 -19.00
CA PRO A 163 3.39 -30.08 -17.91
C PRO A 163 3.73 -28.68 -17.39
N ILE A 164 3.80 -27.69 -18.30
CA ILE A 164 4.13 -26.29 -17.96
C ILE A 164 3.02 -25.66 -17.13
N VAL A 165 1.77 -25.90 -17.50
CA VAL A 165 0.58 -25.43 -16.74
C VAL A 165 0.58 -26.02 -15.33
N ARG A 166 0.90 -27.31 -15.17
CA ARG A 166 0.99 -27.94 -13.84
C ARG A 166 2.08 -27.33 -12.96
N VAL A 167 3.26 -27.08 -13.51
CA VAL A 167 4.37 -26.42 -12.77
C VAL A 167 3.95 -25.02 -12.32
N ARG A 168 3.31 -24.24 -13.18
CA ARG A 168 2.83 -22.89 -12.81
C ARG A 168 1.71 -22.91 -11.78
N GLN A 169 0.79 -23.87 -11.85
CA GLN A 169 -0.24 -24.07 -10.83
C GLN A 169 0.37 -24.40 -9.46
N GLU A 170 1.42 -25.24 -9.44
CA GLU A 170 2.15 -25.56 -8.20
C GLU A 170 2.93 -24.35 -7.68
N GLU A 171 3.53 -23.54 -8.55
CA GLU A 171 4.19 -22.28 -8.15
C GLU A 171 3.20 -21.31 -7.50
N VAL A 172 2.00 -21.13 -8.07
CA VAL A 172 0.93 -20.32 -7.46
C VAL A 172 0.47 -20.90 -6.13
N ARG A 173 0.39 -22.22 -6.01
CA ARG A 173 0.06 -22.90 -4.75
C ARG A 173 1.11 -22.62 -3.68
N VAL A 174 2.40 -22.73 -4.01
CA VAL A 174 3.51 -22.45 -3.11
C VAL A 174 3.50 -20.98 -2.67
N VAL A 175 3.25 -20.03 -3.59
CA VAL A 175 3.10 -18.60 -3.24
C VAL A 175 2.01 -18.41 -2.16
N ARG A 176 0.83 -19.02 -2.34
CA ARG A 176 -0.27 -18.96 -1.36
C ARG A 176 0.12 -19.56 -0.01
N GLN A 177 0.86 -20.67 -0.01
CA GLN A 177 1.33 -21.33 1.22
C GLN A 177 2.42 -20.57 1.95
N LEU A 178 3.24 -19.79 1.24
CA LEU A 178 4.31 -18.99 1.85
C LEU A 178 3.82 -17.62 2.33
N ALA A 179 2.67 -17.14 1.84
CA ALA A 179 2.06 -15.90 2.30
C ALA A 179 1.63 -15.93 3.79
N THR A 180 1.48 -17.13 4.36
CA THR A 180 1.06 -17.35 5.76
C THR A 180 2.22 -17.56 6.74
N VAL A 181 3.48 -17.43 6.28
CA VAL A 181 4.67 -17.72 7.08
C VAL A 181 5.02 -16.56 8.02
N ALA A 182 5.22 -16.86 9.30
CA ALA A 182 5.36 -15.85 10.35
C ALA A 182 6.73 -15.16 10.39
N ASN A 183 7.81 -15.83 9.97
CA ASN A 183 9.16 -15.26 10.00
C ASN A 183 10.10 -15.80 8.91
N THR A 184 11.20 -15.08 8.69
CA THR A 184 12.21 -15.36 7.66
C THR A 184 12.87 -16.74 7.80
N THR A 185 13.06 -17.23 9.03
CA THR A 185 13.67 -18.55 9.28
C THR A 185 12.78 -19.67 8.80
N GLU A 186 11.49 -19.62 9.17
CA GLU A 186 10.50 -20.60 8.73
C GLU A 186 10.33 -20.59 7.21
N LEU A 187 10.34 -19.38 6.60
CA LEU A 187 10.29 -19.21 5.15
C LEU A 187 11.46 -19.92 4.47
N PHE A 188 12.68 -19.69 4.94
CA PHE A 188 13.87 -20.35 4.41
C PHE A 188 13.83 -21.86 4.60
N SER A 189 13.31 -22.37 5.72
CA SER A 189 13.15 -23.82 5.95
C SER A 189 12.13 -24.46 5.01
N ARG A 190 10.99 -23.81 4.74
CA ARG A 190 9.98 -24.31 3.79
C ARG A 190 10.50 -24.30 2.35
N LEU A 191 11.21 -23.23 1.96
CA LEU A 191 11.86 -23.14 0.65
C LEU A 191 12.96 -24.20 0.48
N ALA A 192 13.74 -24.45 1.54
CA ALA A 192 14.74 -25.52 1.54
C ALA A 192 14.10 -26.90 1.40
N ALA A 193 12.95 -27.15 2.06
CA ALA A 193 12.21 -28.40 1.91
C ALA A 193 11.73 -28.62 0.46
N LEU A 194 11.24 -27.56 -0.20
CA LEU A 194 10.84 -27.60 -1.62
C LEU A 194 12.00 -27.93 -2.56
N LEU A 195 13.22 -27.49 -2.21
CA LEU A 195 14.44 -27.76 -2.96
C LEU A 195 15.18 -29.03 -2.51
N HIS A 196 14.61 -29.78 -1.55
CA HIS A 196 15.23 -30.94 -0.91
C HIS A 196 16.62 -30.64 -0.30
N ILE A 197 16.82 -29.41 0.20
CA ILE A 197 18.02 -28.99 0.91
C ILE A 197 17.88 -29.37 2.39
N PRO A 198 18.85 -30.09 3.00
CA PRO A 198 18.80 -30.42 4.42
C PRO A 198 18.77 -29.18 5.31
N CYS A 199 17.79 -29.09 6.21
CA CYS A 199 17.56 -27.94 7.10
C CYS A 199 18.20 -28.07 8.50
N HIS A 200 19.20 -28.93 8.67
CA HIS A 200 19.85 -29.20 9.96
C HIS A 200 21.37 -29.41 9.81
N GLY A 201 22.12 -29.11 10.88
CA GLY A 201 23.58 -29.28 10.96
C GLY A 201 24.40 -28.07 10.50
N ASP A 202 25.72 -28.18 10.57
CA ASP A 202 26.64 -27.05 10.33
C ASP A 202 26.57 -26.47 8.90
N ALA A 203 26.27 -27.33 7.90
CA ALA A 203 26.09 -26.90 6.53
C ALA A 203 24.86 -25.98 6.37
N TRP A 204 23.78 -26.23 7.12
CA TRP A 204 22.57 -25.40 7.10
C TRP A 204 22.82 -24.00 7.66
N ASN A 205 23.60 -23.90 8.74
CA ASN A 205 23.96 -22.61 9.33
C ASN A 205 24.74 -21.73 8.33
N GLU A 206 25.65 -22.33 7.56
CA GLU A 206 26.36 -21.61 6.50
C GLU A 206 25.44 -21.25 5.33
N ILE A 207 24.52 -22.15 4.91
CA ILE A 207 23.52 -21.86 3.87
C ILE A 207 22.67 -20.64 4.25
N ILE A 208 22.12 -20.63 5.47
CA ILE A 208 21.27 -19.55 5.97
C ILE A 208 22.04 -18.24 6.08
N LYS A 209 23.30 -18.30 6.52
CA LYS A 209 24.17 -17.11 6.56
C LYS A 209 24.37 -16.49 5.18
N PHE A 210 24.64 -17.29 4.15
CA PHE A 210 24.73 -16.79 2.76
C PHE A 210 23.39 -16.27 2.26
N ALA A 211 22.29 -16.97 2.52
CA ALA A 211 20.95 -16.56 2.11
C ALA A 211 20.52 -15.24 2.78
N ALA A 212 20.79 -15.07 4.07
CA ALA A 212 20.51 -13.86 4.82
C ALA A 212 21.32 -12.65 4.32
N ASN A 213 22.61 -12.86 3.98
CA ASN A 213 23.44 -11.81 3.39
C ASN A 213 22.96 -11.38 1.99
N ALA A 214 22.37 -12.30 1.23
CA ALA A 214 21.85 -12.06 -0.11
C ALA A 214 20.45 -11.43 -0.12
N LEU A 215 19.67 -11.63 0.95
CA LEU A 215 18.26 -11.23 1.05
C LEU A 215 17.99 -9.74 0.74
N PRO A 216 18.81 -8.77 1.20
CA PRO A 216 18.61 -7.35 0.88
C PRO A 216 18.62 -7.04 -0.63
N PHE A 217 19.19 -7.93 -1.45
CA PHE A 217 19.34 -7.78 -2.90
C PHE A 217 18.45 -8.75 -3.69
N ALA A 218 17.75 -9.66 -2.99
CA ALA A 218 17.03 -10.77 -3.61
C ALA A 218 15.77 -10.32 -4.34
N GLU A 219 15.11 -9.25 -3.90
CA GLU A 219 13.93 -8.72 -4.60
C GLU A 219 14.24 -8.21 -6.01
N GLN A 220 13.19 -8.05 -6.81
CA GLN A 220 13.33 -7.67 -8.22
C GLN A 220 13.78 -6.21 -8.34
N THR A 221 14.49 -5.90 -9.43
CA THR A 221 15.09 -4.58 -9.63
C THR A 221 14.06 -3.46 -9.59
N GLU A 222 12.89 -3.66 -10.19
CA GLU A 222 11.75 -2.75 -10.18
C GLU A 222 11.22 -2.43 -8.77
N SER A 223 11.21 -3.43 -7.88
CA SER A 223 10.79 -3.30 -6.48
C SER A 223 11.88 -2.60 -5.66
N LEU A 224 13.15 -2.97 -5.88
CA LEU A 224 14.27 -2.35 -5.19
C LEU A 224 14.48 -0.89 -5.62
N LEU A 225 14.25 -0.56 -6.89
CA LEU A 225 14.37 0.81 -7.43
C LEU A 225 13.47 1.83 -6.73
N VAL A 226 12.37 1.40 -6.11
CA VAL A 226 11.48 2.29 -5.33
C VAL A 226 11.74 2.28 -3.83
N ARG A 227 12.51 1.32 -3.31
CA ARG A 227 12.83 1.23 -1.88
C ARG A 227 13.72 2.37 -1.40
N GLY A 228 13.56 2.69 -0.12
CA GLY A 228 14.32 3.74 0.56
C GLY A 228 14.19 5.08 -0.15
N SER A 229 13.00 5.38 -0.66
CA SER A 229 12.57 6.65 -1.24
C SER A 229 11.30 7.09 -0.51
N ASP A 230 10.82 8.31 -0.76
CA ASP A 230 9.58 8.79 -0.14
C ASP A 230 8.33 8.07 -0.69
N ASP A 231 7.21 8.25 0.01
CA ASP A 231 5.95 7.55 -0.27
C ASP A 231 5.43 7.75 -1.71
N ARG A 232 5.81 8.84 -2.39
CA ARG A 232 5.40 9.10 -3.78
C ARG A 232 6.05 8.15 -4.78
N SER A 233 7.20 7.56 -4.44
CA SER A 233 7.90 6.58 -5.25
C SER A 233 7.29 5.19 -5.13
N THR A 234 6.50 4.93 -4.08
CA THR A 234 5.88 3.63 -3.82
C THR A 234 4.96 3.25 -4.98
N LEU A 235 5.17 2.05 -5.52
CA LEU A 235 4.30 1.53 -6.58
C LEU A 235 2.97 1.07 -5.99
N CYS A 236 1.88 1.50 -6.60
CA CYS A 236 0.57 0.89 -6.41
C CYS A 236 0.68 -0.62 -6.75
N PRO A 237 0.30 -1.53 -5.84
CA PRO A 237 0.38 -2.96 -6.08
C PRO A 237 -0.43 -3.41 -7.31
N LEU A 238 -1.56 -2.76 -7.59
CA LEU A 238 -2.43 -3.08 -8.73
C LEU A 238 -1.89 -2.54 -10.05
N THR A 239 -1.51 -1.25 -10.09
CA THR A 239 -1.15 -0.60 -11.37
C THR A 239 0.34 -0.67 -11.69
N LYS A 240 1.19 -1.08 -10.74
CA LYS A 240 2.66 -1.05 -10.82
C LYS A 240 3.22 0.32 -11.18
N ARG A 241 2.51 1.37 -10.73
CA ARG A 241 2.85 2.78 -10.98
C ARG A 241 2.94 3.55 -9.67
N ASN A 242 3.81 4.54 -9.64
CA ASN A 242 3.98 5.46 -8.52
C ASN A 242 3.01 6.64 -8.59
N SER A 243 3.08 7.58 -7.64
CA SER A 243 2.22 8.79 -7.61
C SER A 243 2.45 9.76 -8.78
N TYR A 244 3.47 9.50 -9.61
CA TYR A 244 3.72 10.21 -10.87
C TYR A 244 3.14 9.48 -12.08
N ASN A 245 2.37 8.40 -11.87
CA ASN A 245 1.89 7.46 -12.88
C ASN A 245 3.00 6.80 -13.71
N ALA A 246 4.24 6.87 -13.23
CA ALA A 246 5.40 6.25 -13.86
C ALA A 246 5.64 4.85 -13.29
N SER A 247 6.23 3.98 -14.09
CA SER A 247 6.62 2.63 -13.68
C SER A 247 8.14 2.50 -13.67
N THR A 248 8.66 1.65 -12.80
CA THR A 248 10.05 1.22 -12.84
C THR A 248 10.31 0.17 -13.93
N ILE A 249 9.26 -0.34 -14.57
CA ILE A 249 9.35 -1.23 -15.74
C ILE A 249 9.39 -0.36 -17.01
N PRO A 250 10.40 -0.54 -17.89
CA PRO A 250 10.53 0.25 -19.11
C PRO A 250 9.41 -0.08 -20.12
N PHE A 251 8.78 0.96 -20.69
CA PHE A 251 7.82 0.83 -21.77
C PHE A 251 8.34 1.51 -23.04
N SER A 252 8.38 0.78 -24.15
CA SER A 252 8.96 1.26 -25.42
C SER A 252 8.08 2.25 -26.20
N THR A 253 6.80 2.41 -25.82
CA THR A 253 5.82 3.23 -26.54
C THR A 253 5.46 4.55 -25.84
N ASP A 254 5.96 4.76 -24.62
CA ASP A 254 5.59 5.92 -23.81
C ASP A 254 6.40 7.15 -24.20
N VAL A 255 5.76 8.31 -24.24
CA VAL A 255 6.46 9.59 -24.42
C VAL A 255 6.77 10.18 -23.05
N ALA A 256 8.03 10.09 -22.64
CA ALA A 256 8.49 10.67 -21.39
C ALA A 256 9.13 12.05 -21.62
N ARG A 257 8.61 13.08 -20.95
CA ARG A 257 9.15 14.45 -20.88
C ARG A 257 9.15 15.01 -19.46
N GLY A 258 9.10 14.13 -18.46
CA GLY A 258 9.20 14.47 -17.05
C GLY A 258 10.65 14.72 -16.61
N SER A 259 10.82 15.59 -15.62
CA SER A 259 12.09 15.79 -14.92
C SER A 259 11.85 15.46 -13.43
N CYS A 260 11.94 14.18 -13.06
CA CYS A 260 11.78 13.76 -11.66
C CYS A 260 12.53 12.45 -11.36
N THR A 261 12.83 12.24 -10.07
CA THR A 261 13.47 11.04 -9.50
C THR A 261 12.67 9.75 -9.69
N CYS A 262 11.43 9.84 -10.15
CA CYS A 262 10.48 8.75 -10.23
C CYS A 262 9.98 8.52 -11.67
N SER A 263 10.69 9.06 -12.68
CA SER A 263 10.37 8.88 -14.10
C SER A 263 10.63 7.45 -14.57
N SER A 264 9.92 7.03 -15.63
CA SER A 264 10.19 5.77 -16.31
C SER A 264 11.64 5.72 -16.77
N ILE A 265 12.34 4.63 -16.45
CA ILE A 265 13.72 4.41 -16.86
C ILE A 265 13.77 3.73 -18.22
N SER A 266 14.82 3.99 -18.99
CA SER A 266 15.02 3.30 -20.27
C SER A 266 15.37 1.83 -20.04
N LEU A 267 15.10 0.97 -21.04
CA LEU A 267 15.46 -0.44 -20.98
C LEU A 267 16.95 -0.64 -20.66
N LYS A 268 17.81 0.14 -21.31
CA LYS A 268 19.26 0.12 -21.08
C LYS A 268 19.62 0.50 -19.64
N ALA A 269 18.95 1.49 -19.05
CA ALA A 269 19.18 1.87 -17.67
C ALA A 269 18.71 0.78 -16.70
N PHE A 270 17.56 0.15 -16.96
CA PHE A 270 17.06 -0.99 -16.20
C PHE A 270 18.04 -2.18 -16.23
N GLU A 271 18.58 -2.53 -17.40
CA GLU A 271 19.59 -3.59 -17.55
C GLU A 271 20.86 -3.31 -16.72
N HIS A 272 21.27 -2.05 -16.60
CA HIS A 272 22.40 -1.65 -15.77
C HIS A 272 22.11 -1.79 -14.27
N ALA A 273 20.91 -1.38 -13.82
CA ALA A 273 20.47 -1.59 -12.45
C ALA A 273 20.40 -3.08 -12.11
N GLU A 274 19.82 -3.90 -12.99
CA GLU A 274 19.74 -5.35 -12.80
C GLU A 274 21.14 -5.97 -12.72
N ARG A 275 22.07 -5.57 -13.59
CA ARG A 275 23.47 -6.02 -13.52
C ARG A 275 24.14 -5.66 -12.19
N LEU A 276 23.89 -4.46 -11.66
CA LEU A 276 24.43 -4.04 -10.37
C LEU A 276 23.80 -4.82 -9.20
N ARG A 277 22.49 -5.01 -9.22
CA ARG A 277 21.77 -5.84 -8.24
C ARG A 277 22.36 -7.25 -8.18
N GLN A 278 22.59 -7.86 -9.35
CA GLN A 278 23.19 -9.18 -9.45
C GLN A 278 24.63 -9.22 -8.94
N GLN A 279 25.45 -8.18 -9.18
CA GLN A 279 26.79 -8.11 -8.59
C GLN A 279 26.75 -8.09 -7.06
N LEU A 280 25.80 -7.34 -6.48
CA LEU A 280 25.59 -7.32 -5.02
C LEU A 280 25.16 -8.70 -4.50
N LEU A 281 24.25 -9.35 -5.23
CA LEU A 281 23.74 -10.68 -4.90
C LEU A 281 24.85 -11.75 -4.95
N LEU A 282 25.62 -11.78 -6.05
CA LEU A 282 26.73 -12.71 -6.25
C LEU A 282 27.85 -12.51 -5.23
N ASN A 283 28.21 -11.27 -4.92
CA ASN A 283 29.21 -10.99 -3.88
C ASN A 283 28.74 -11.51 -2.51
N SER A 284 27.44 -11.38 -2.22
CA SER A 284 26.85 -11.85 -0.96
C SER A 284 26.76 -13.38 -0.86
N LEU A 285 26.80 -14.08 -2.00
CA LEU A 285 26.79 -15.54 -2.11
C LEU A 285 28.21 -16.12 -2.34
N SER A 286 29.27 -15.33 -2.21
CA SER A 286 30.65 -15.79 -2.48
C SER A 286 31.34 -16.37 -1.25
N ILE A 287 32.07 -17.47 -1.44
CA ILE A 287 32.91 -18.12 -0.42
C ILE A 287 34.39 -17.73 -0.56
N ASN A 288 34.74 -16.92 -1.57
CA ASN A 288 36.11 -16.48 -1.76
C ASN A 288 36.57 -15.71 -0.50
N PRO A 289 37.62 -16.14 0.22
CA PRO A 289 38.09 -15.44 1.43
C PRO A 289 38.64 -14.04 1.14
N ASN A 290 38.89 -13.72 -0.14
CA ASN A 290 39.23 -12.38 -0.60
C ASN A 290 38.02 -11.55 -1.06
N ALA A 291 36.80 -12.12 -1.05
CA ALA A 291 35.58 -11.36 -1.32
C ALA A 291 35.29 -10.41 -0.16
N GLN A 292 34.89 -9.19 -0.49
CA GLN A 292 34.46 -8.20 0.48
C GLN A 292 33.14 -8.66 1.13
N SER A 293 32.92 -8.30 2.40
CA SER A 293 31.59 -8.47 2.99
C SER A 293 30.54 -7.69 2.19
N SER A 294 29.27 -8.09 2.24
CA SER A 294 28.19 -7.38 1.52
C SER A 294 28.15 -5.89 1.85
N SER A 295 28.41 -5.53 3.11
CA SER A 295 28.46 -4.13 3.57
C SER A 295 29.66 -3.35 3.01
N GLU A 296 30.85 -3.97 2.93
CA GLU A 296 32.05 -3.35 2.36
C GLU A 296 31.95 -3.22 0.85
N PHE A 297 31.38 -4.22 0.18
CA PHE A 297 31.14 -4.18 -1.26
C PHE A 297 30.10 -3.11 -1.59
N PHE A 298 28.99 -3.03 -0.84
CA PHE A 298 28.01 -1.97 -0.98
C PHE A 298 28.62 -0.57 -0.74
N THR A 299 29.42 -0.42 0.32
CA THR A 299 30.18 0.82 0.60
C THR A 299 31.10 1.17 -0.57
N THR A 300 31.79 0.19 -1.14
CA THR A 300 32.65 0.35 -2.32
C THR A 300 31.85 0.83 -3.52
N LYS A 301 30.66 0.28 -3.78
CA LYS A 301 29.77 0.73 -4.87
C LYS A 301 29.27 2.16 -4.65
N MET A 302 28.88 2.51 -3.42
CA MET A 302 28.47 3.88 -3.07
C MET A 302 29.64 4.87 -3.24
N ARG A 303 30.86 4.49 -2.88
CA ARG A 303 32.07 5.30 -3.14
C ARG A 303 32.34 5.47 -4.63
N ILE A 304 32.21 4.40 -5.43
CA ILE A 304 32.33 4.46 -6.89
C ILE A 304 31.28 5.41 -7.48
N ALA A 305 30.03 5.35 -7.02
CA ALA A 305 28.97 6.26 -7.45
C ALA A 305 29.36 7.73 -7.19
N ARG A 306 29.88 8.06 -6.00
CA ARG A 306 30.38 9.42 -5.70
C ARG A 306 31.52 9.84 -6.63
N THR A 307 32.49 8.97 -6.91
CA THR A 307 33.59 9.26 -7.83
C THR A 307 33.11 9.48 -9.27
N ARG A 308 32.15 8.68 -9.74
CA ARG A 308 31.52 8.84 -11.06
C ARG A 308 30.79 10.17 -11.14
N LEU A 309 30.01 10.53 -10.13
CA LEU A 309 29.32 11.81 -10.04
C LEU A 309 30.31 12.99 -10.04
N ALA A 310 31.38 12.91 -9.25
CA ALA A 310 32.43 13.93 -9.23
C ALA A 310 33.09 14.13 -10.59
N THR A 311 33.29 13.03 -11.32
CA THR A 311 33.86 13.07 -12.68
C THR A 311 32.89 13.71 -13.66
N CYS A 312 31.60 13.35 -13.62
CA CYS A 312 30.56 13.97 -14.44
C CYS A 312 30.45 15.49 -14.19
N LEU A 313 30.59 15.93 -12.94
CA LEU A 313 30.53 17.33 -12.56
C LEU A 313 31.85 18.09 -12.74
N GLY A 314 32.96 17.42 -13.11
CA GLY A 314 34.27 18.04 -13.27
C GLY A 314 34.92 18.52 -11.96
N VAL A 315 34.51 17.97 -10.80
CA VAL A 315 34.95 18.41 -9.46
C VAL A 315 35.84 17.37 -8.75
N SER A 316 36.34 16.38 -9.47
CA SER A 316 37.17 15.31 -8.90
C SER A 316 38.41 15.82 -8.14
N ASP A 317 39.04 16.89 -8.63
CA ASP A 317 40.22 17.46 -7.97
C ASP A 317 39.88 18.18 -6.65
N MET A 318 38.69 18.78 -6.55
CA MET A 318 38.19 19.39 -5.31
C MET A 318 37.94 18.33 -4.23
N ILE A 319 37.47 17.15 -4.61
CA ILE A 319 37.30 16.04 -3.67
C ILE A 319 38.68 15.51 -3.21
N ARG A 320 39.63 15.34 -4.14
CA ARG A 320 41.00 14.90 -3.79
C ARG A 320 41.73 15.89 -2.89
N ALA A 321 41.48 17.19 -3.08
CA ALA A 321 42.05 18.28 -2.27
C ALA A 321 41.29 18.52 -0.96
N ASP A 322 40.31 17.66 -0.61
CA ASP A 322 39.50 17.80 0.58
C ASP A 322 38.66 19.09 0.66
N GLN A 323 38.36 19.70 -0.48
CA GLN A 323 37.58 20.94 -0.59
C GLN A 323 36.08 20.69 -0.78
N LEU A 324 35.71 19.47 -1.19
CA LEU A 324 34.32 19.10 -1.49
C LEU A 324 34.00 17.67 -0.98
N ARG A 325 32.76 17.47 -0.53
CA ARG A 325 32.18 16.16 -0.20
C ARG A 325 30.85 15.97 -0.93
N ILE A 326 30.57 14.74 -1.34
CA ILE A 326 29.33 14.36 -2.02
C ILE A 326 28.50 13.49 -1.09
N LEU A 327 27.32 13.99 -0.74
CA LEU A 327 26.27 13.23 -0.06
C LEU A 327 25.27 12.73 -1.10
N LEU A 328 24.82 11.49 -0.97
CA LEU A 328 23.79 10.94 -1.85
C LEU A 328 22.48 10.92 -1.08
N SER A 329 21.40 11.43 -1.68
CA SER A 329 20.11 11.57 -1.04
C SER A 329 19.04 10.77 -1.80
N PRO A 330 18.09 10.11 -1.12
CA PRO A 330 16.95 9.44 -1.74
C PRO A 330 16.09 10.31 -2.64
N SER A 331 15.88 11.58 -2.23
CA SER A 331 15.13 12.58 -2.98
C SER A 331 15.79 13.96 -2.91
N GLY A 332 15.38 14.86 -3.81
CA GLY A 332 15.80 16.26 -3.78
C GLY A 332 15.31 17.01 -2.54
N THR A 333 14.13 16.67 -2.04
CA THR A 333 13.57 17.24 -0.79
C THR A 333 14.41 16.80 0.41
N ASP A 334 14.83 15.54 0.46
CA ASP A 334 15.69 15.03 1.53
C ASP A 334 17.07 15.70 1.49
N ALA A 335 17.56 16.12 0.31
CA ALA A 335 18.83 16.83 0.21
C ALA A 335 18.82 18.18 0.96
N GLU A 336 17.66 18.83 1.09
CA GLU A 336 17.51 20.07 1.86
C GLU A 336 17.67 19.83 3.38
N LEU A 337 17.35 18.61 3.86
CA LEU A 337 17.58 18.24 5.25
C LEU A 337 19.08 18.27 5.60
N TRP A 338 19.95 17.84 4.67
CA TRP A 338 21.40 17.91 4.89
C TRP A 338 21.91 19.34 5.03
N ALA A 339 21.41 20.26 4.20
CA ALA A 339 21.75 21.67 4.30
C ALA A 339 21.30 22.25 5.65
N THR A 340 20.11 21.88 6.11
CA THR A 340 19.56 22.30 7.41
C THR A 340 20.39 21.74 8.56
N VAL A 341 20.75 20.46 8.55
CA VAL A 341 21.60 19.82 9.56
C VAL A 341 22.98 20.48 9.60
N ALA A 342 23.59 20.77 8.44
CA ALA A 342 24.87 21.46 8.36
C ALA A 342 24.79 22.91 8.90
N ALA A 343 23.71 23.62 8.62
CA ALA A 343 23.48 24.97 9.15
C ALA A 343 23.29 24.96 10.67
N LEU A 344 22.51 24.01 11.21
CA LEU A 344 22.34 23.83 12.65
C LEU A 344 23.68 23.47 13.32
N ALA A 345 24.42 22.52 12.76
CA ALA A 345 25.75 22.14 13.26
C ALA A 345 26.69 23.37 13.34
N ARG A 346 26.67 24.22 12.31
CA ARG A 346 27.43 25.48 12.30
C ARG A 346 26.96 26.47 13.37
N LEU A 347 25.65 26.68 13.51
CA LEU A 347 25.08 27.56 14.54
C LEU A 347 25.46 27.12 15.96
N TYR A 348 25.42 25.81 16.24
CA TYR A 348 25.81 25.27 17.54
C TYR A 348 27.33 25.28 17.76
N SER A 349 28.12 25.14 16.70
CA SER A 349 29.59 25.32 16.78
C SER A 349 30.04 26.79 16.92
N GLY A 350 29.15 27.74 16.62
CA GLY A 350 29.40 29.18 16.65
C GLY A 350 29.18 29.88 18.00
N LEU A 351 28.78 29.16 19.04
CA LEU A 351 28.68 29.67 20.43
C LEU A 351 30.01 29.59 21.20
N GLY A 352 31.14 29.54 20.49
CA GLY A 352 32.48 29.28 21.04
C GLY A 352 33.47 30.44 20.94
N GLU A 353 33.02 31.71 20.99
CA GLU A 353 33.93 32.86 21.14
C GLU A 353 34.13 33.31 22.61
N GLU A 354 33.64 32.55 23.60
CA GLU A 354 34.07 32.73 24.99
C GLU A 354 35.14 31.69 25.37
N GLU A 355 36.37 32.17 25.55
CA GLU A 355 37.51 31.46 26.09
C GLU A 355 37.17 30.84 27.46
N ASN A 356 36.89 29.53 27.49
CA ASN A 356 37.05 28.56 28.61
C ASN A 356 35.96 27.46 28.63
N LEU A 357 35.69 26.81 27.49
CA LEU A 357 34.96 25.53 27.49
C LEU A 357 35.92 24.38 27.19
N PRO A 358 35.86 23.25 27.93
CA PRO A 358 36.74 22.10 27.72
C PRO A 358 36.55 21.53 26.32
N VAL A 359 37.65 21.01 25.76
CA VAL A 359 37.78 20.41 24.42
C VAL A 359 36.80 19.24 24.15
N GLU A 360 36.05 18.79 25.15
CA GLU A 360 35.08 17.69 25.05
C GLU A 360 33.66 18.12 24.63
N CYS A 361 33.34 19.41 24.49
CA CYS A 361 31.97 19.86 24.17
C CYS A 361 31.58 19.91 22.68
N HIS A 362 32.44 19.47 21.74
CA HIS A 362 32.05 19.36 20.32
C HIS A 362 31.14 18.14 20.02
N SER A 363 30.87 17.28 21.01
CA SER A 363 30.22 15.99 20.81
C SER A 363 28.69 16.02 20.74
N GLU A 364 28.02 17.16 20.87
CA GLU A 364 26.55 17.23 20.81
C GLU A 364 26.04 18.20 19.74
N VAL A 365 26.48 18.03 18.49
CA VAL A 365 25.57 18.39 17.39
C VAL A 365 24.35 17.47 17.54
N ALA A 366 23.26 17.99 18.10
CA ALA A 366 22.01 17.25 18.23
C ALA A 366 21.51 16.90 16.81
N PHE A 367 21.73 15.66 16.40
CA PHE A 367 21.09 15.15 15.19
C PHE A 367 19.60 15.02 15.50
N PRO A 368 18.70 15.59 14.67
CA PRO A 368 17.27 15.48 14.91
C PRO A 368 16.84 14.01 15.04
N LEU A 369 16.07 13.70 16.08
CA LEU A 369 15.42 12.39 16.21
C LEU A 369 14.57 12.15 14.95
N GLY A 370 14.78 11.01 14.30
CA GLY A 370 14.13 10.63 13.04
C GLY A 370 14.98 10.80 11.78
N LEU A 371 16.20 11.35 11.85
CA LEU A 371 17.07 11.42 10.67
C LEU A 371 17.48 10.04 10.14
N GLU A 372 17.57 9.05 11.03
CA GLU A 372 17.85 7.64 10.67
C GLU A 372 16.70 6.97 9.91
N ASP A 373 15.49 7.55 9.92
CA ASP A 373 14.36 7.09 9.12
C ASP A 373 14.55 7.45 7.63
N TYR A 374 15.36 8.48 7.33
CA TYR A 374 15.57 9.00 5.97
C TYR A 374 16.95 8.64 5.40
N PHE A 375 17.96 8.50 6.26
CA PHE A 375 19.34 8.31 5.83
C PHE A 375 20.06 7.17 6.52
N SER A 376 20.91 6.52 5.74
CA SER A 376 21.82 5.49 6.20
C SER A 376 23.24 5.99 6.29
N ARG A 377 24.06 5.35 7.13
CA ARG A 377 25.51 5.59 7.15
C ARG A 377 26.17 5.43 5.78
N TYR A 378 25.62 4.62 4.88
CA TYR A 378 26.18 4.41 3.54
C TYR A 378 25.95 5.61 2.60
N ASP A 379 24.98 6.47 2.91
CA ASP A 379 24.60 7.65 2.12
C ASP A 379 25.59 8.81 2.33
N ILE A 380 26.44 8.67 3.35
CA ILE A 380 27.50 9.61 3.74
C ILE A 380 28.91 9.05 3.43
N PRO A 381 29.88 9.89 3.01
CA PRO A 381 31.29 9.51 2.83
C PRO A 381 31.92 8.84 4.06
N GLU A 382 32.81 7.87 3.84
CA GLU A 382 33.43 7.02 4.87
C GLU A 382 34.28 7.79 5.90
N ASP A 383 34.81 8.94 5.50
CA ASP A 383 35.64 9.80 6.34
C ASP A 383 34.82 10.64 7.35
N MET A 384 33.50 10.75 7.17
CA MET A 384 32.59 11.42 8.12
C MET A 384 32.14 10.47 9.23
N ARG A 385 33.11 9.90 9.98
CA ARG A 385 32.87 8.81 10.96
C ARG A 385 31.83 9.16 12.01
N HIS A 386 31.90 10.35 12.60
CA HIS A 386 30.97 10.79 13.65
C HIS A 386 29.51 10.85 13.19
N VAL A 387 29.27 11.18 11.92
CA VAL A 387 27.92 11.19 11.34
C VAL A 387 27.46 9.77 11.05
N ARG A 388 28.34 8.94 10.49
CA ARG A 388 28.06 7.53 10.17
C ARG A 388 27.74 6.68 11.40
N GLU A 389 28.36 6.96 12.54
CA GLU A 389 28.12 6.26 13.81
C GLU A 389 26.70 6.50 14.36
N ARG A 390 26.07 7.62 14.00
CA ARG A 390 24.72 8.01 14.46
C ARG A 390 23.59 7.62 13.51
N LEU A 391 23.92 7.10 12.32
CA LEU A 391 22.95 6.68 11.31
C LEU A 391 22.81 5.16 11.29
N GLY A 392 21.63 4.69 10.89
CA GLY A 392 21.31 3.27 10.78
C GLY A 392 22.25 2.49 9.85
N THR A 393 22.27 1.17 10.01
CA THR A 393 23.09 0.21 9.24
C THR A 393 22.36 -0.37 8.02
N ASN A 394 21.16 0.12 7.69
CA ASN A 394 20.37 -0.39 6.58
C ASN A 394 20.96 0.07 5.24
N MET A 395 21.21 -0.85 4.31
CA MET A 395 21.70 -0.50 2.97
C MET A 395 20.55 0.00 2.10
N ASN A 396 20.58 1.27 1.67
CA ASN A 396 19.60 1.80 0.74
C ASN A 396 19.92 1.33 -0.70
N VAL A 397 19.57 0.07 -1.00
CA VAL A 397 19.84 -0.55 -2.31
C VAL A 397 19.16 0.23 -3.43
N GLY A 398 17.94 0.71 -3.20
CA GLY A 398 17.20 1.51 -4.18
C GLY A 398 17.93 2.79 -4.57
N LEU A 399 18.51 3.52 -3.61
CA LEU A 399 19.31 4.70 -3.90
C LEU A 399 20.51 4.38 -4.81
N LEU A 400 21.25 3.31 -4.51
CA LEU A 400 22.39 2.90 -5.33
C LEU A 400 21.95 2.50 -6.75
N LEU A 401 20.86 1.73 -6.89
CA LEU A 401 20.33 1.34 -8.19
C LEU A 401 19.85 2.56 -9.00
N ARG A 402 19.15 3.51 -8.38
CA ARG A 402 18.73 4.76 -9.03
C ARG A 402 19.92 5.56 -9.54
N TRP A 403 21.00 5.67 -8.77
CA TRP A 403 22.24 6.29 -9.26
C TRP A 403 22.86 5.54 -10.44
N GLU A 404 22.88 4.21 -10.41
CA GLU A 404 23.36 3.42 -11.55
C GLU A 404 22.54 3.69 -12.82
N THR A 405 21.21 3.78 -12.69
CA THR A 405 20.33 4.16 -13.82
C THR A 405 20.62 5.57 -14.33
N ALA A 406 20.87 6.53 -13.44
CA ALA A 406 21.17 7.90 -13.81
C ALA A 406 22.50 8.01 -14.59
N PHE A 407 23.54 7.28 -14.17
CA PHE A 407 24.84 7.32 -14.84
C PHE A 407 24.81 6.84 -16.29
N VAL A 408 23.90 5.92 -16.64
CA VAL A 408 23.71 5.47 -18.03
C VAL A 408 23.47 6.63 -18.98
N ASN A 409 22.79 7.69 -18.51
CA ASN A 409 22.50 8.88 -19.30
C ASN A 409 23.45 10.05 -18.99
N MET A 410 23.88 10.21 -17.73
CA MET A 410 24.77 11.31 -17.34
C MET A 410 26.18 11.17 -17.93
N GLU A 411 26.78 9.98 -17.92
CA GLU A 411 28.17 9.80 -18.37
C GLU A 411 28.37 10.08 -19.86
N PRO A 412 27.48 9.62 -20.78
CA PRO A 412 27.57 10.02 -22.18
C PRO A 412 27.30 11.52 -22.37
N PHE A 413 26.35 12.09 -21.63
CA PHE A 413 26.00 13.51 -21.72
C PHE A 413 27.21 14.40 -21.38
N CYS A 414 27.93 14.08 -20.31
CA CYS A 414 29.12 14.82 -19.88
C CYS A 414 30.29 14.75 -20.89
N LYS A 415 30.23 13.82 -21.86
CA LYS A 415 31.22 13.71 -22.95
C LYS A 415 30.83 14.52 -24.18
N ILE A 416 29.61 15.06 -24.24
CA ILE A 416 29.17 15.93 -25.34
C ILE A 416 29.89 17.28 -25.19
N PRO A 417 30.55 17.79 -26.26
CA PRO A 417 31.17 19.11 -26.20
C PRO A 417 30.15 20.19 -25.78
N PRO A 418 30.48 21.10 -24.83
CA PRO A 418 29.53 22.10 -24.33
C PRO A 418 28.88 22.97 -25.42
N ALA A 419 29.63 23.29 -26.49
CA ALA A 419 29.10 24.01 -27.65
C ALA A 419 27.97 23.26 -28.35
N ASN A 420 28.06 21.93 -28.45
CA ASN A 420 27.03 21.09 -29.03
C ASN A 420 25.83 20.95 -28.09
N VAL A 421 26.04 20.83 -26.78
CA VAL A 421 24.95 20.86 -25.79
C VAL A 421 24.15 22.15 -25.93
N SER A 422 24.82 23.30 -25.96
CA SER A 422 24.17 24.60 -26.15
C SER A 422 23.42 24.70 -27.48
N THR A 423 24.00 24.19 -28.57
CA THR A 423 23.38 24.19 -29.90
C THR A 423 22.13 23.32 -29.94
N ILE A 424 22.22 22.08 -29.45
CA ILE A 424 21.10 21.13 -29.39
C ILE A 424 19.96 21.70 -28.54
N CYS A 425 20.30 22.20 -27.35
CA CYS A 425 19.34 22.84 -26.44
C CYS A 425 18.61 24.02 -27.11
N LYS A 426 19.35 24.97 -27.69
CA LYS A 426 18.77 26.14 -28.35
C LYS A 426 17.85 25.77 -29.51
N LEU A 427 18.27 24.82 -30.34
CA LEU A 427 17.47 24.34 -31.46
C LEU A 427 16.19 23.65 -30.97
N TYR A 428 16.29 22.74 -30.01
CA TYR A 428 15.14 22.00 -29.48
C TYR A 428 14.16 22.92 -28.74
N MET A 429 14.62 23.70 -27.76
CA MET A 429 13.78 24.66 -27.03
C MET A 429 13.15 25.69 -27.96
N GLY A 430 13.91 26.22 -28.94
CA GLY A 430 13.39 27.12 -29.95
C GLY A 430 12.27 26.48 -30.76
N THR A 431 12.47 25.24 -31.23
CA THR A 431 11.47 24.50 -32.02
C THR A 431 10.21 24.22 -31.20
N CYS A 432 10.33 23.76 -29.95
CA CYS A 432 9.18 23.54 -29.06
C CYS A 432 8.39 24.83 -28.83
N ARG A 433 9.07 25.94 -28.54
CA ARG A 433 8.43 27.24 -28.28
C ARG A 433 7.74 27.79 -29.54
N THR A 434 8.42 27.78 -30.69
CA THR A 434 7.84 28.21 -31.97
C THR A 434 6.61 27.38 -32.33
N LYS A 435 6.68 26.05 -32.19
CA LYS A 435 5.54 25.16 -32.49
C LYS A 435 4.35 25.41 -31.56
N MET A 436 4.59 25.62 -30.27
CA MET A 436 3.53 25.97 -29.32
C MET A 436 2.90 27.34 -29.63
N GLN A 437 3.70 28.33 -30.04
CA GLN A 437 3.21 29.66 -30.40
C GLN A 437 2.44 29.67 -31.73
N ASP A 438 2.98 29.04 -32.76
CA ASP A 438 2.43 29.12 -34.11
C ASP A 438 1.24 28.18 -34.32
N SER A 439 1.32 26.95 -33.77
CA SER A 439 0.32 25.90 -34.02
C SER A 439 -0.66 25.70 -32.86
N TRP A 440 -0.31 26.09 -31.64
CA TRP A 440 -1.07 25.74 -30.44
C TRP A 440 -1.40 26.93 -29.52
N SER A 441 -1.20 28.18 -29.96
CA SER A 441 -1.47 29.40 -29.16
C SER A 441 -2.92 29.57 -28.74
N HIS A 442 -3.86 28.89 -29.41
CA HIS A 442 -5.27 28.84 -29.03
C HIS A 442 -5.54 27.91 -27.84
N MET A 443 -4.60 27.00 -27.50
CA MET A 443 -4.75 25.97 -26.46
C MET A 443 -3.72 26.10 -25.34
N VAL A 444 -2.52 26.64 -25.61
CA VAL A 444 -1.47 26.80 -24.60
C VAL A 444 -0.86 28.20 -24.61
N GLU A 445 -0.45 28.66 -23.43
CA GLU A 445 0.34 29.88 -23.25
C GLU A 445 1.71 29.53 -22.66
N LEU A 446 2.79 29.91 -23.34
CA LEU A 446 4.15 29.69 -22.85
C LEU A 446 4.47 30.60 -21.67
N LEU A 447 5.16 30.04 -20.67
CA LEU A 447 5.83 30.84 -19.65
C LEU A 447 7.24 31.20 -20.12
N ASN A 448 7.58 32.48 -20.06
CA ASN A 448 8.94 32.96 -20.25
C ASN A 448 9.60 33.10 -18.87
N PRO A 449 10.59 32.28 -18.52
CA PRO A 449 11.30 32.43 -17.26
C PRO A 449 12.03 33.79 -17.22
N PRO A 450 12.14 34.43 -16.05
CA PRO A 450 12.95 35.64 -15.89
C PRO A 450 14.42 35.34 -16.24
N GLU A 451 15.13 36.36 -16.73
CA GLU A 451 16.57 36.23 -16.99
C GLU A 451 17.31 35.84 -15.69
N PRO A 452 18.36 34.99 -15.76
CA PRO A 452 19.12 34.57 -14.59
C PRO A 452 19.61 35.78 -13.78
N THR A 453 19.31 35.82 -12.48
CA THR A 453 19.54 37.02 -11.66
C THR A 453 21.00 37.28 -11.33
N GLU A 454 21.89 36.29 -11.35
CA GLU A 454 23.33 36.49 -11.15
C GLU A 454 24.13 35.47 -11.96
N SER A 455 24.96 35.95 -12.89
CA SER A 455 26.04 35.13 -13.44
C SER A 455 27.15 35.07 -12.39
N ASP A 456 27.02 34.18 -11.42
CA ASP A 456 28.10 33.94 -10.47
C ASP A 456 29.28 33.33 -11.24
N SER A 457 30.20 34.19 -11.67
CA SER A 457 31.26 33.89 -12.64
C SER A 457 32.28 32.85 -12.15
N SER A 458 32.15 32.40 -10.89
CA SER A 458 32.88 31.30 -10.27
C SER A 458 32.18 29.93 -10.37
N SER A 459 30.93 29.85 -10.85
CA SER A 459 30.21 28.58 -10.99
C SER A 459 30.79 27.75 -12.14
N THR A 460 31.17 26.50 -11.86
CA THR A 460 31.57 25.51 -12.87
C THR A 460 30.40 24.97 -13.69
N VAL A 461 29.15 25.32 -13.34
CA VAL A 461 27.92 24.88 -14.01
C VAL A 461 27.26 26.06 -14.70
N THR A 462 27.26 26.05 -16.03
CA THR A 462 26.55 27.05 -16.84
C THR A 462 25.04 26.74 -16.84
N PRO A 463 24.16 27.70 -16.53
CA PRO A 463 22.72 27.50 -16.63
C PRO A 463 22.31 27.27 -18.10
N ILE A 464 21.52 26.22 -18.34
CA ILE A 464 20.99 25.86 -19.65
C ILE A 464 19.47 25.71 -19.51
N ASP A 465 18.70 26.37 -20.38
CA ASP A 465 17.24 26.23 -20.42
C ASP A 465 16.87 24.86 -21.03
N THR A 466 16.31 23.97 -20.21
CA THR A 466 15.94 22.61 -20.64
C THR A 466 14.45 22.31 -20.44
N ILE A 467 13.66 23.32 -20.05
CA ILE A 467 12.26 23.12 -19.67
C ILE A 467 11.37 24.16 -20.35
N VAL A 468 10.39 23.67 -21.12
CA VAL A 468 9.30 24.50 -21.63
C VAL A 468 8.11 24.35 -20.69
N ALA A 469 7.80 25.42 -19.95
CA ALA A 469 6.61 25.50 -19.11
C ALA A 469 5.48 26.22 -19.87
N PHE A 470 4.25 25.71 -19.74
CA PHE A 470 3.09 26.30 -20.39
C PHE A 470 1.81 26.11 -19.56
N LYS A 471 0.90 27.07 -19.69
CA LYS A 471 -0.49 26.98 -19.22
C LYS A 471 -1.35 26.36 -20.31
N VAL A 472 -2.49 25.81 -19.92
CA VAL A 472 -3.47 25.22 -20.83
C VAL A 472 -4.79 25.98 -20.70
N PHE A 473 -5.41 26.33 -21.82
CA PHE A 473 -6.71 26.99 -21.85
C PHE A 473 -7.85 25.99 -21.59
N ASP A 474 -8.91 26.47 -20.95
CA ASP A 474 -10.19 25.79 -20.80
C ASP A 474 -11.11 26.06 -22.00
N LYS A 475 -12.30 25.43 -22.01
CA LYS A 475 -13.30 25.60 -23.09
C LYS A 475 -13.88 27.01 -23.21
N ASN A 476 -13.70 27.86 -22.20
CA ASN A 476 -14.21 29.23 -22.14
C ASN A 476 -13.12 30.28 -22.40
N GLY A 477 -11.88 29.87 -22.72
CA GLY A 477 -10.75 30.76 -22.93
C GLY A 477 -10.04 31.23 -21.64
N GLY A 478 -10.41 30.69 -20.48
CA GLY A 478 -9.67 30.84 -19.22
C GLY A 478 -8.52 29.82 -19.12
N PHE A 479 -7.70 29.86 -18.07
CA PHE A 479 -6.69 28.81 -17.83
C PHE A 479 -7.26 27.70 -16.97
N LEU A 480 -6.87 26.45 -17.28
CA LEU A 480 -7.13 25.33 -16.38
C LEU A 480 -6.50 25.61 -15.01
N ASP A 481 -7.28 25.40 -13.96
CA ASP A 481 -6.80 25.50 -12.60
C ASP A 481 -5.94 24.28 -12.21
N MET A 482 -5.43 24.29 -10.98
CA MET A 482 -4.56 23.21 -10.50
C MET A 482 -5.28 21.84 -10.46
N LEU A 483 -6.58 21.80 -10.21
CA LEU A 483 -7.34 20.55 -10.13
C LEU A 483 -7.54 19.97 -11.52
N ALA A 484 -7.99 20.80 -12.47
CA ALA A 484 -8.15 20.41 -13.86
C ALA A 484 -6.79 20.02 -14.49
N LEU A 485 -5.70 20.72 -14.19
CA LEU A 485 -4.37 20.33 -14.68
C LEU A 485 -3.91 18.99 -14.09
N LYS A 486 -4.25 18.67 -12.83
CA LYS A 486 -3.98 17.35 -12.24
C LYS A 486 -4.80 16.25 -12.92
N ALA A 487 -6.08 16.49 -13.17
CA ALA A 487 -6.93 15.55 -13.90
C ALA A 487 -6.39 15.32 -15.33
N LEU A 488 -6.05 16.40 -16.05
CA LEU A 488 -5.41 16.33 -17.37
C LEU A 488 -4.10 15.54 -17.32
N HIS A 489 -3.23 15.81 -16.34
CA HIS A 489 -1.96 15.09 -16.14
C HIS A 489 -2.18 13.59 -15.92
N THR A 490 -3.17 13.21 -15.11
CA THR A 490 -3.56 11.81 -14.90
C THR A 490 -4.05 11.15 -16.20
N LEU A 491 -4.93 11.82 -16.94
CA LEU A 491 -5.46 11.32 -18.21
C LEU A 491 -4.38 11.16 -19.28
N LEU A 492 -3.41 12.08 -19.35
CA LEU A 492 -2.28 11.98 -20.27
C LEU A 492 -1.45 10.71 -20.05
N ALA A 493 -1.29 10.31 -18.79
CA ALA A 493 -0.53 9.11 -18.40
C ALA A 493 -1.31 7.79 -18.53
N LYS A 494 -2.61 7.82 -18.84
CA LYS A 494 -3.46 6.62 -19.02
C LYS A 494 -3.55 6.19 -20.49
N ASP A 495 -3.78 4.90 -20.68
CA ASP A 495 -4.35 4.37 -21.92
C ASP A 495 -5.85 4.68 -21.87
N LEU A 496 -6.35 5.42 -22.87
CA LEU A 496 -7.73 5.87 -22.94
C LEU A 496 -8.52 5.12 -24.02
N SER A 497 -7.98 4.02 -24.57
CA SER A 497 -8.60 3.29 -25.67
C SER A 497 -9.96 2.69 -25.30
N ASP A 498 -10.22 2.42 -24.02
CA ASP A 498 -11.52 1.88 -23.60
C ASP A 498 -12.65 2.91 -23.79
N ALA A 499 -12.33 4.20 -23.69
CA ALA A 499 -13.26 5.29 -23.96
C ALA A 499 -13.24 5.75 -25.41
N LEU A 500 -12.09 5.63 -26.06
CA LEU A 500 -11.82 6.13 -27.41
C LEU A 500 -11.09 5.06 -28.25
N PRO A 501 -11.76 3.94 -28.60
CA PRO A 501 -11.11 2.77 -29.21
C PRO A 501 -10.57 3.03 -30.62
N ASP A 502 -11.18 3.97 -31.35
CA ASP A 502 -10.81 4.30 -32.73
C ASP A 502 -9.68 5.34 -32.84
N ASP A 503 -9.22 5.93 -31.73
CA ASP A 503 -8.20 6.97 -31.72
C ASP A 503 -6.83 6.42 -31.29
N ALA A 504 -5.89 6.35 -32.23
CA ALA A 504 -4.55 5.83 -31.97
C ALA A 504 -3.77 6.63 -30.90
N LEU A 505 -4.10 7.92 -30.68
CA LEU A 505 -3.48 8.73 -29.63
C LEU A 505 -4.03 8.42 -28.24
N ALA A 506 -5.25 7.88 -28.14
CA ALA A 506 -5.85 7.48 -26.86
C ALA A 506 -4.97 6.44 -26.15
N LYS A 507 -4.42 5.51 -26.93
CA LYS A 507 -3.50 4.45 -26.46
C LYS A 507 -2.13 4.95 -26.01
N LYS A 508 -1.66 6.06 -26.58
CA LYS A 508 -0.29 6.56 -26.36
C LYS A 508 -0.19 7.24 -25.00
N ARG A 509 0.67 6.77 -24.09
CA ARG A 509 0.87 7.41 -22.78
C ARG A 509 1.89 8.54 -22.85
N CYS A 510 1.54 9.67 -22.26
CA CYS A 510 2.35 10.89 -22.22
C CYS A 510 2.70 11.21 -20.77
N LEU A 511 3.95 10.98 -20.39
CA LEU A 511 4.46 11.16 -19.04
C LEU A 511 5.17 12.51 -18.93
N LEU A 512 4.49 13.49 -18.34
CA LEU A 512 4.98 14.85 -18.14
C LEU A 512 5.36 15.11 -16.68
N GLY A 513 6.10 16.19 -16.44
CA GLY A 513 6.29 16.71 -15.08
C GLY A 513 4.93 17.10 -14.48
N GLN A 514 4.73 16.78 -13.19
CA GLN A 514 3.49 17.12 -12.48
C GLN A 514 3.15 18.61 -12.61
N PRO A 515 1.86 18.98 -12.53
CA PRO A 515 1.46 20.38 -12.52
C PRO A 515 2.12 21.14 -11.36
N VAL A 516 2.61 22.35 -11.63
CA VAL A 516 3.22 23.22 -10.62
C VAL A 516 2.41 24.50 -10.48
N SER A 517 2.10 24.86 -9.23
CA SER A 517 1.49 26.13 -8.92
C SER A 517 2.53 27.25 -8.99
N LEU A 518 2.17 28.33 -9.65
CA LEU A 518 2.88 29.61 -9.68
C LEU A 518 2.22 30.62 -8.74
N GLY A 519 1.51 30.15 -7.70
CA GLY A 519 0.72 30.97 -6.80
C GLY A 519 -0.40 31.71 -7.53
N LYS A 520 -0.44 33.04 -7.41
CA LYS A 520 -1.47 33.88 -8.06
C LYS A 520 -1.42 33.86 -9.59
N SER A 521 -0.30 33.42 -10.17
CA SER A 521 -0.09 33.39 -11.63
C SER A 521 -0.65 32.12 -12.31
N GLY A 522 -1.34 31.26 -11.55
CA GLY A 522 -1.97 30.03 -12.04
C GLY A 522 -1.11 28.79 -11.83
N ALA A 523 -1.27 27.79 -12.69
CA ALA A 523 -0.48 26.57 -12.69
C ALA A 523 -0.06 26.17 -14.10
N VAL A 524 1.01 25.38 -14.21
CA VAL A 524 1.64 25.03 -15.50
C VAL A 524 1.96 23.54 -15.60
N LEU A 525 1.95 23.03 -16.84
CA LEU A 525 2.61 21.79 -17.24
C LEU A 525 3.99 22.09 -17.81
N ARG A 526 4.84 21.06 -17.88
CA ARG A 526 6.24 21.19 -18.27
C ARG A 526 6.66 20.02 -19.16
N ILE A 527 7.33 20.34 -20.27
CA ILE A 527 8.07 19.41 -21.11
C ILE A 527 9.56 19.69 -20.87
N ALA A 528 10.29 18.66 -20.42
CA ALA A 528 11.71 18.75 -20.13
C ALA A 528 12.54 17.95 -21.15
N MET A 529 13.73 18.46 -21.45
CA MET A 529 14.75 17.74 -22.21
C MET A 529 15.71 17.00 -21.26
N GLY A 530 15.67 15.67 -21.32
CA GLY A 530 16.54 14.80 -20.52
C GLY A 530 17.91 14.56 -21.14
N ALA A 531 18.86 14.06 -20.34
CA ALA A 531 20.22 13.72 -20.78
C ALA A 531 20.23 12.61 -21.85
N ASP A 532 19.30 11.66 -21.77
CA ASP A 532 19.03 10.64 -22.78
C ASP A 532 18.68 11.22 -24.14
N MET A 533 17.80 12.23 -24.18
CA MET A 533 17.43 12.93 -25.41
C MET A 533 18.63 13.67 -26.02
N PHE A 534 19.45 14.34 -25.20
CA PHE A 534 20.71 14.94 -25.67
C PHE A 534 21.65 13.90 -26.28
N ASN A 535 21.79 12.75 -25.62
CA ASN A 535 22.64 11.66 -26.11
C ASN A 535 22.15 11.13 -27.45
N GLU A 536 20.85 10.97 -27.62
CA GLU A 536 20.23 10.48 -28.85
C GLU A 536 20.40 11.45 -30.02
N VAL A 537 20.09 12.74 -29.81
CA VAL A 537 20.26 13.79 -30.82
C VAL A 537 21.73 13.92 -31.21
N TYR A 538 22.63 13.92 -30.22
CA TYR A 538 24.05 14.01 -30.49
C TYR A 538 24.56 12.79 -31.27
N ALA A 539 24.16 11.58 -30.90
CA ALA A 539 24.57 10.36 -31.59
C ALA A 539 24.10 10.32 -33.06
N ARG A 540 22.87 10.78 -33.34
CA ARG A 540 22.29 10.81 -34.69
C ARG A 540 22.75 11.98 -35.55
N GLY A 541 23.04 13.12 -34.93
CA GLY A 541 23.36 14.37 -35.62
C GLY A 541 24.85 14.70 -35.71
N LYS A 542 25.73 13.92 -35.06
CA LYS A 542 27.19 13.99 -35.24
C LYS A 542 27.58 13.40 -36.60
N GLY A 543 27.35 14.16 -37.67
CA GLY A 543 27.60 13.74 -39.05
C GLY A 543 26.99 14.69 -40.09
N GLU A 544 26.78 14.22 -41.31
CA GLU A 544 26.28 15.02 -42.45
C GLU A 544 24.81 15.44 -42.32
N SER A 545 24.00 14.73 -41.53
CA SER A 545 22.56 14.97 -41.33
C SER A 545 22.22 16.19 -40.48
N GLY A 546 23.15 16.63 -39.60
CA GLY A 546 22.95 17.77 -38.69
C GLY A 546 21.98 17.51 -37.53
N PHE A 547 22.04 18.34 -36.48
CA PHE A 547 21.20 18.17 -35.28
C PHE A 547 19.70 18.42 -35.54
N ALA A 548 19.35 19.21 -36.55
CA ALA A 548 17.95 19.53 -36.87
C ALA A 548 17.17 18.30 -37.39
N ALA A 549 17.76 17.49 -38.28
CA ALA A 549 17.13 16.24 -38.71
C ALA A 549 17.11 15.20 -37.58
N ALA A 550 18.17 15.17 -36.76
CA ALA A 550 18.28 14.22 -35.65
C ALA A 550 17.22 14.40 -34.54
N MET A 551 16.65 15.61 -34.39
CA MET A 551 15.63 15.91 -33.38
C MET A 551 14.18 15.73 -33.85
N GLU A 552 13.95 15.49 -35.15
CA GLU A 552 12.61 15.36 -35.71
C GLU A 552 11.72 14.36 -34.94
N PRO A 553 12.20 13.15 -34.55
CA PRO A 553 11.39 12.21 -33.78
C PRO A 553 10.99 12.74 -32.38
N LEU A 554 11.85 13.52 -31.73
CA LEU A 554 11.53 14.12 -30.42
C LEU A 554 10.44 15.18 -30.56
N VAL A 555 10.47 15.96 -31.65
CA VAL A 555 9.51 17.00 -31.99
C VAL A 555 8.16 16.40 -32.41
N GLU A 556 8.15 15.22 -33.03
CA GLU A 556 6.94 14.46 -33.32
C GLU A 556 6.28 13.94 -32.04
N ASP A 557 7.06 13.43 -31.09
CA ASP A 557 6.57 13.00 -29.80
C ASP A 557 6.00 14.15 -28.96
N ASP A 558 6.64 15.32 -28.96
CA ASP A 558 6.11 16.53 -28.31
C ASP A 558 4.80 16.97 -28.96
N ASN A 559 4.68 16.82 -30.27
CA ASN A 559 3.43 17.09 -30.96
C ASN A 559 2.33 16.10 -30.57
N ALA A 560 2.67 14.82 -30.37
CA ALA A 560 1.73 13.82 -29.90
C ALA A 560 1.20 14.15 -28.49
N ILE A 561 2.04 14.73 -27.61
CA ILE A 561 1.60 15.23 -26.31
C ILE A 561 0.54 16.32 -26.49
N LEU A 562 0.81 17.34 -27.32
CA LEU A 562 -0.11 18.45 -27.55
C LEU A 562 -1.42 17.98 -28.21
N LEU A 563 -1.33 17.08 -29.19
CA LEU A 563 -2.49 16.44 -29.81
C LEU A 563 -3.33 15.65 -28.79
N LYS A 564 -2.68 14.91 -27.88
CA LYS A 564 -3.38 14.18 -26.83
C LYS A 564 -4.03 15.12 -25.80
N ILE A 565 -3.40 16.25 -25.46
CA ILE A 565 -4.04 17.30 -24.64
C ILE A 565 -5.31 17.79 -25.35
N ALA A 566 -5.23 18.12 -26.64
CA ALA A 566 -6.40 18.56 -27.40
C ALA A 566 -7.50 17.49 -27.45
N LEU A 567 -7.12 16.22 -27.63
CA LEU A 567 -8.03 15.08 -27.60
C LEU A 567 -8.76 14.98 -26.25
N ILE A 568 -8.01 15.08 -25.14
CA ILE A 568 -8.56 15.01 -23.79
C ILE A 568 -9.50 16.18 -23.54
N LEU A 569 -9.12 17.41 -23.92
CA LEU A 569 -9.96 18.59 -23.73
C LEU A 569 -11.26 18.52 -24.57
N ARG A 570 -11.18 17.97 -25.79
CA ARG A 570 -12.36 17.74 -26.64
C ARG A 570 -13.35 16.78 -26.01
N HIS A 571 -12.86 15.75 -25.32
CA HIS A 571 -13.65 14.70 -24.68
C HIS A 571 -13.63 14.83 -23.14
N TRP A 572 -13.45 16.05 -22.64
CA TRP A 572 -13.16 16.29 -21.23
C TRP A 572 -14.23 15.69 -20.32
N GLU A 573 -15.51 15.94 -20.61
CA GLU A 573 -16.61 15.49 -19.77
C GLU A 573 -16.66 13.96 -19.68
N THR A 574 -16.57 13.26 -20.81
CA THR A 574 -16.55 11.78 -20.85
C THR A 574 -15.33 11.20 -20.13
N LEU A 575 -14.13 11.70 -20.42
CA LEU A 575 -12.90 11.14 -19.87
C LEU A 575 -12.70 11.49 -18.39
N HIS A 576 -13.09 12.70 -17.99
CA HIS A 576 -13.06 13.12 -16.59
C HIS A 576 -14.06 12.29 -15.78
N HIS A 577 -15.29 12.14 -16.28
CA HIS A 577 -16.27 11.25 -15.66
C HIS A 577 -15.71 9.83 -15.54
N GLN A 578 -15.25 9.22 -16.63
CA GLN A 578 -14.85 7.82 -16.64
C GLN A 578 -13.57 7.47 -15.88
N TYR A 579 -12.57 8.36 -15.86
CA TYR A 579 -11.25 8.00 -15.33
C TYR A 579 -10.81 8.83 -14.13
N ILE A 580 -11.55 9.88 -13.77
CA ILE A 580 -11.25 10.75 -12.63
C ILE A 580 -12.39 10.70 -11.61
N GLU A 581 -13.65 10.70 -12.05
CA GLU A 581 -14.81 10.58 -11.16
C GLU A 581 -15.22 9.11 -10.93
N GLU A 582 -15.24 8.26 -11.96
CA GLU A 582 -15.55 6.81 -11.94
C GLU A 582 -14.36 5.91 -11.55
N CYS A 583 -13.18 6.47 -11.23
CA CYS A 583 -12.13 5.68 -10.54
C CYS A 583 -12.42 5.50 -9.04
N VAL A 584 -13.57 6.01 -8.57
CA VAL A 584 -14.39 5.27 -7.62
C VAL A 584 -15.51 4.67 -8.47
N GLU A 585 -15.41 3.40 -8.84
CA GLU A 585 -16.65 2.66 -9.00
C GLU A 585 -17.18 2.53 -7.57
N PRO A 586 -18.28 3.20 -7.18
CA PRO A 586 -19.18 2.49 -6.30
C PRO A 586 -19.51 1.23 -7.08
N THR A 587 -19.28 0.07 -6.48
CA THR A 587 -20.09 -1.09 -6.82
C THR A 587 -21.54 -0.69 -6.62
N THR A 588 -22.14 -0.01 -7.60
CA THR A 588 -23.57 -0.08 -7.83
C THR A 588 -23.79 -1.51 -8.27
N LEU A 589 -23.93 -2.38 -7.27
CA LEU A 589 -24.75 -3.56 -7.39
C LEU A 589 -26.01 -3.13 -8.12
N GLU A 590 -26.43 -3.92 -9.12
CA GLU A 590 -27.78 -3.77 -9.67
C GLU A 590 -28.75 -3.59 -8.49
N PRO A 591 -29.72 -2.65 -8.58
CA PRO A 591 -30.61 -2.38 -7.47
C PRO A 591 -31.37 -3.67 -7.10
N LEU A 592 -30.88 -4.34 -6.07
CA LEU A 592 -31.47 -5.54 -5.54
C LEU A 592 -32.66 -5.14 -4.67
N LYS A 593 -33.85 -5.30 -5.23
CA LYS A 593 -35.17 -5.25 -4.55
C LYS A 593 -35.56 -3.91 -3.91
N PRO A 594 -36.86 -3.70 -3.62
CA PRO A 594 -37.34 -2.49 -2.97
C PRO A 594 -36.59 -2.21 -1.65
N LEU A 595 -36.28 -0.94 -1.40
CA LEU A 595 -35.53 -0.40 -0.26
C LEU A 595 -36.05 -0.82 1.14
N SER A 596 -37.23 -1.43 1.23
CA SER A 596 -37.87 -1.87 2.48
C SER A 596 -37.42 -3.25 3.00
N ASP A 597 -36.69 -4.03 2.20
CA ASP A 597 -36.49 -5.47 2.48
C ASP A 597 -35.04 -5.84 2.89
N TRP A 598 -34.17 -4.85 3.11
CA TRP A 598 -32.74 -5.07 3.39
C TRP A 598 -32.49 -5.34 4.86
N ASN A 599 -32.46 -6.62 5.23
CA ASN A 599 -32.09 -7.08 6.57
C ASN A 599 -30.69 -7.70 6.55
N PHE A 600 -29.67 -6.87 6.83
CA PHE A 600 -28.26 -7.26 6.86
C PHE A 600 -27.81 -7.90 8.19
N SER A 601 -28.74 -8.35 9.03
CA SER A 601 -28.37 -9.05 10.25
C SER A 601 -27.78 -10.42 9.96
N VAL A 602 -26.78 -10.81 10.75
CA VAL A 602 -26.40 -12.22 10.86
C VAL A 602 -27.58 -13.04 11.39
N LYS A 603 -27.92 -14.13 10.69
CA LYS A 603 -29.02 -15.03 11.04
C LYS A 603 -28.55 -16.14 11.97
N ASP A 604 -29.35 -16.52 12.96
CA ASP A 604 -29.07 -17.57 13.93
C ASP A 604 -28.83 -18.92 13.23
N ALA A 605 -29.54 -19.18 12.13
CA ALA A 605 -29.32 -20.36 11.28
C ALA A 605 -27.93 -20.37 10.64
N GLN A 606 -27.42 -19.20 10.23
CA GLN A 606 -26.10 -19.05 9.63
C GLN A 606 -25.01 -19.17 10.70
N VAL A 607 -25.21 -18.57 11.89
CA VAL A 607 -24.35 -18.79 13.06
C VAL A 607 -24.21 -20.28 13.34
N ALA A 608 -25.31 -21.04 13.36
CA ALA A 608 -25.26 -22.47 13.63
C ALA A 608 -24.40 -23.25 12.62
N SER A 609 -24.47 -22.90 11.34
CA SER A 609 -23.63 -23.51 10.30
C SER A 609 -22.15 -23.12 10.47
N VAL A 610 -21.87 -21.85 10.77
CA VAL A 610 -20.49 -21.37 10.96
C VAL A 610 -19.85 -21.95 12.21
N VAL A 611 -20.58 -22.06 13.33
CA VAL A 611 -20.07 -22.71 14.55
C VAL A 611 -19.69 -24.17 14.27
N ARG A 612 -20.51 -24.89 13.52
CA ARG A 612 -20.20 -26.26 13.10
C ARG A 612 -18.94 -26.31 12.23
N GLN A 613 -18.82 -25.39 11.27
CA GLN A 613 -17.64 -25.32 10.40
C GLN A 613 -16.37 -25.00 11.20
N MET A 614 -16.41 -24.02 12.11
CA MET A 614 -15.30 -23.67 12.99
C MET A 614 -14.86 -24.84 13.88
N GLN A 615 -15.81 -25.64 14.37
CA GLN A 615 -15.51 -26.85 15.12
C GLN A 615 -14.85 -27.94 14.25
N GLN A 616 -15.33 -28.12 13.01
CA GLN A 616 -14.76 -29.09 12.06
C GLN A 616 -13.34 -28.71 11.61
N ASP A 617 -13.09 -27.40 11.45
CA ASP A 617 -11.80 -26.85 11.07
C ASP A 617 -10.81 -26.79 12.24
N GLY A 618 -11.22 -27.19 13.46
CA GLY A 618 -10.38 -27.16 14.66
C GLY A 618 -10.07 -25.74 15.16
N ILE A 619 -10.81 -24.73 14.71
CA ILE A 619 -10.67 -23.34 15.18
C ILE A 619 -11.16 -23.21 16.63
N LEU A 620 -12.10 -24.07 17.03
CA LEU A 620 -12.67 -24.15 18.37
C LEU A 620 -12.34 -25.53 18.99
N GLY A 621 -11.83 -25.53 20.22
CA GLY A 621 -11.65 -26.76 21.02
C GLY A 621 -10.70 -27.81 20.45
N GLY A 622 -9.56 -27.40 19.86
CA GLY A 622 -8.54 -28.31 19.35
C GLY A 622 -7.73 -29.01 20.45
N ASP A 623 -7.29 -30.26 20.20
CA ASP A 623 -6.51 -31.09 21.12
C ASP A 623 -5.02 -30.68 21.25
N ASP A 624 -4.57 -29.66 20.49
CA ASP A 624 -3.19 -29.18 20.51
C ASP A 624 -2.95 -28.22 21.69
N GLU A 625 -2.25 -28.71 22.73
CA GLU A 625 -1.96 -27.99 23.99
C GLU A 625 -1.20 -26.66 23.82
N GLU A 626 -0.63 -26.35 22.65
CA GLU A 626 0.18 -25.15 22.39
C GLU A 626 -0.55 -24.03 21.60
N GLU A 627 -1.67 -24.30 20.92
CA GLU A 627 -2.41 -23.32 20.06
C GLU A 627 -3.95 -23.35 20.26
N GLU A 628 -4.42 -23.67 21.47
CA GLU A 628 -5.86 -23.79 21.76
C GLU A 628 -6.61 -22.43 21.74
N SER A 629 -7.36 -22.15 20.65
CA SER A 629 -8.20 -20.94 20.53
C SER A 629 -9.60 -21.16 21.14
N LYS A 630 -9.83 -20.61 22.34
CA LYS A 630 -11.09 -20.75 23.10
C LYS A 630 -12.09 -19.60 22.92
N LEU A 631 -11.71 -18.58 22.15
CA LEU A 631 -12.46 -17.34 22.01
C LEU A 631 -12.21 -16.71 20.63
N ALA A 632 -13.28 -16.40 19.91
CA ALA A 632 -13.21 -15.73 18.63
C ALA A 632 -14.32 -14.67 18.48
N VAL A 633 -13.98 -13.57 17.81
CA VAL A 633 -14.98 -12.63 17.27
C VAL A 633 -15.13 -12.92 15.79
N VAL A 634 -16.37 -13.03 15.32
CA VAL A 634 -16.69 -13.48 13.96
C VAL A 634 -17.55 -12.44 13.27
N TYR A 635 -17.22 -12.12 12.01
CA TYR A 635 -17.96 -11.17 11.18
C TYR A 635 -18.48 -11.85 9.92
N ASP A 636 -19.71 -11.53 9.55
CA ASP A 636 -20.28 -11.87 8.25
C ASP A 636 -19.90 -10.77 7.26
N LEU A 637 -19.07 -11.13 6.28
CA LEU A 637 -18.52 -10.17 5.32
C LEU A 637 -19.58 -9.73 4.30
N ASP A 638 -20.57 -10.56 3.99
CA ASP A 638 -21.68 -10.22 3.12
C ASP A 638 -22.64 -9.25 3.83
N ALA A 639 -22.90 -9.48 5.12
CA ALA A 639 -23.68 -8.58 5.96
C ALA A 639 -23.05 -7.18 6.08
N ILE A 640 -21.72 -7.08 6.18
CA ILE A 640 -21.01 -5.79 6.21
C ILE A 640 -21.23 -5.02 4.91
N ASP A 641 -21.02 -5.68 3.77
CA ASP A 641 -21.21 -5.06 2.46
C ASP A 641 -22.69 -4.60 2.31
N MET A 642 -23.63 -5.47 2.69
CA MET A 642 -25.06 -5.16 2.67
C MET A 642 -25.44 -3.99 3.59
N ALA A 643 -24.80 -3.85 4.76
CA ALA A 643 -25.06 -2.76 5.69
C ALA A 643 -24.65 -1.39 5.12
N PHE A 644 -23.49 -1.33 4.44
CA PHE A 644 -23.07 -0.11 3.75
C PHE A 644 -23.95 0.21 2.54
N GLN A 645 -24.34 -0.80 1.78
CA GLN A 645 -25.25 -0.62 0.64
C GLN A 645 -26.65 -0.18 1.09
N ALA A 646 -27.19 -0.75 2.16
CA ALA A 646 -28.45 -0.31 2.77
C ALA A 646 -28.37 1.16 3.23
N LEU A 647 -27.23 1.58 3.79
CA LEU A 647 -26.98 2.98 4.14
C LEU A 647 -27.00 3.87 2.90
N LEU A 648 -26.16 3.58 1.89
CA LEU A 648 -26.02 4.44 0.70
C LEU A 648 -27.32 4.56 -0.10
N THR A 649 -28.06 3.45 -0.25
CA THR A 649 -29.27 3.40 -1.07
C THR A 649 -30.48 4.07 -0.41
N SER A 650 -30.50 4.15 0.93
CA SER A 650 -31.60 4.78 1.67
C SER A 650 -31.61 6.30 1.53
N PHE A 651 -30.44 6.92 1.33
CA PHE A 651 -30.29 8.38 1.29
C PHE A 651 -30.11 8.91 -0.15
N PRO A 652 -30.52 10.16 -0.43
CA PRO A 652 -30.20 10.81 -1.70
C PRO A 652 -28.70 11.06 -1.88
N ALA A 653 -28.24 11.14 -3.14
CA ALA A 653 -26.82 11.30 -3.48
C ALA A 653 -26.10 12.56 -2.93
N HIS A 654 -26.83 13.58 -2.43
CA HIS A 654 -26.20 14.76 -1.79
C HIS A 654 -25.99 14.60 -0.28
N PHE A 655 -26.38 13.46 0.28
CA PHE A 655 -25.94 13.00 1.59
C PHE A 655 -24.62 12.24 1.41
N ASP A 656 -23.61 12.63 2.17
CA ASP A 656 -22.33 11.94 2.23
C ASP A 656 -22.18 11.28 3.61
N HIS A 657 -21.69 10.05 3.64
CA HIS A 657 -21.72 9.21 4.82
C HIS A 657 -20.32 9.03 5.39
N ARG A 658 -20.22 9.12 6.71
CA ARG A 658 -19.01 8.84 7.46
C ARG A 658 -19.28 7.69 8.42
N PHE A 659 -18.51 6.62 8.33
CA PHE A 659 -18.60 5.54 9.29
C PHE A 659 -17.91 5.99 10.59
N ALA A 660 -18.63 5.92 11.71
CA ALA A 660 -18.11 6.28 13.02
C ALA A 660 -17.14 5.19 13.52
N MET A 661 -15.86 5.36 13.21
CA MET A 661 -14.81 4.35 13.36
C MET A 661 -14.67 3.82 14.80
N LYS A 662 -15.00 4.65 15.80
CA LYS A 662 -15.05 4.26 17.21
C LYS A 662 -15.93 3.04 17.50
N SER A 663 -16.91 2.73 16.66
CA SER A 663 -17.75 1.54 16.83
C SER A 663 -17.03 0.25 16.41
N CYS A 664 -16.18 0.30 15.38
CA CYS A 664 -15.36 -0.82 14.91
C CYS A 664 -14.10 -0.32 14.18
N PRO A 665 -12.96 -0.15 14.87
CA PRO A 665 -11.72 0.37 14.29
C PRO A 665 -10.87 -0.72 13.63
N LEU A 666 -11.40 -1.93 13.41
CA LEU A 666 -10.67 -3.03 12.81
C LEU A 666 -10.34 -2.69 11.35
N ALA A 667 -9.07 -2.86 10.96
CA ALA A 667 -8.56 -2.40 9.67
C ALA A 667 -9.34 -2.96 8.47
N PHE A 668 -9.79 -4.22 8.52
CA PHE A 668 -10.60 -4.81 7.43
C PHE A 668 -11.96 -4.11 7.29
N PHE A 669 -12.63 -3.80 8.41
CA PHE A 669 -13.95 -3.16 8.42
C PHE A 669 -13.84 -1.72 7.89
N VAL A 670 -12.80 -1.00 8.33
CA VAL A 670 -12.52 0.37 7.89
C VAL A 670 -12.17 0.42 6.41
N LYS A 671 -11.36 -0.52 5.91
CA LYS A 671 -11.08 -0.63 4.46
C LYS A 671 -12.36 -0.84 3.66
N ARG A 672 -13.27 -1.69 4.14
CA ARG A 672 -14.55 -1.91 3.46
C ARG A 672 -15.45 -0.69 3.43
N ALA A 673 -15.45 0.14 4.48
CA ALA A 673 -16.13 1.43 4.45
C ALA A 673 -15.57 2.29 3.30
N ILE A 674 -14.23 2.41 3.20
CA ILE A 674 -13.55 3.19 2.15
C ILE A 674 -13.86 2.62 0.76
N GLU A 675 -13.82 1.30 0.59
CA GLU A 675 -14.11 0.61 -0.68
C GLU A 675 -15.58 0.77 -1.11
N ASN A 676 -16.51 0.91 -0.17
CA ASN A 676 -17.93 1.22 -0.43
C ASN A 676 -18.19 2.74 -0.56
N ASP A 677 -17.16 3.55 -0.80
CA ASP A 677 -17.26 5.00 -0.91
C ASP A 677 -17.88 5.67 0.34
N VAL A 678 -17.64 5.15 1.53
CA VAL A 678 -18.01 5.76 2.82
C VAL A 678 -16.77 6.36 3.48
N GLY A 679 -16.83 7.63 3.86
CA GLY A 679 -15.74 8.29 4.60
C GLY A 679 -15.71 7.87 6.08
N LEU A 680 -14.91 8.55 6.91
CA LEU A 680 -14.70 8.16 8.30
C LEU A 680 -14.92 9.32 9.27
N GLU A 681 -15.61 9.05 10.39
CA GLU A 681 -15.59 9.90 11.58
C GLU A 681 -14.63 9.28 12.60
N CYS A 682 -13.69 10.10 13.06
CA CYS A 682 -12.65 9.71 13.99
C CYS A 682 -12.81 10.48 15.30
N ALA A 683 -12.81 9.76 16.42
CA ALA A 683 -12.91 10.30 17.77
C ALA A 683 -11.55 10.51 18.44
N SER A 684 -10.45 10.15 17.79
CA SER A 684 -9.09 10.40 18.28
C SER A 684 -8.10 10.69 17.14
N ILE A 685 -6.97 11.31 17.47
CA ILE A 685 -5.89 11.53 16.51
C ILE A 685 -5.29 10.22 15.97
N VAL A 686 -5.34 9.15 16.76
CA VAL A 686 -4.85 7.83 16.35
C VAL A 686 -5.78 7.22 15.30
N GLU A 687 -7.09 7.38 15.46
CA GLU A 687 -8.07 7.00 14.44
C GLU A 687 -7.88 7.81 13.16
N VAL A 688 -7.65 9.13 13.24
CA VAL A 688 -7.33 9.95 12.05
C VAL A 688 -6.10 9.43 11.32
N LYS A 689 -5.01 9.13 12.05
CA LYS A 689 -3.79 8.55 11.45
C LYS A 689 -4.04 7.17 10.87
N HIS A 690 -4.86 6.36 11.53
CA HIS A 690 -5.21 5.03 11.06
C HIS A 690 -6.02 5.10 9.76
N ALA A 691 -7.02 5.97 9.69
CA ALA A 691 -7.81 6.26 8.49
C ALA A 691 -6.93 6.70 7.31
N LEU A 692 -6.02 7.65 7.53
CA LEU A 692 -5.07 8.11 6.52
C LEU A 692 -4.16 6.98 6.02
N ARG A 693 -3.63 6.15 6.94
CA ARG A 693 -2.77 5.01 6.60
C ARG A 693 -3.49 3.92 5.81
N LEU A 694 -4.80 3.78 6.01
CA LEU A 694 -5.65 2.87 5.24
C LEU A 694 -6.08 3.44 3.88
N GLY A 695 -5.67 4.67 3.53
CA GLY A 695 -5.92 5.28 2.24
C GLY A 695 -7.20 6.12 2.15
N CYS A 696 -7.85 6.44 3.27
CA CYS A 696 -9.02 7.32 3.26
C CYS A 696 -8.59 8.75 2.85
N PRO A 697 -9.23 9.37 1.83
CA PRO A 697 -8.92 10.74 1.44
C PRO A 697 -9.13 11.70 2.62
N PRO A 698 -8.20 12.64 2.91
CA PRO A 698 -8.31 13.46 4.12
C PRO A 698 -9.60 14.28 4.23
N HIS A 699 -10.10 14.80 3.10
CA HIS A 699 -11.37 15.54 3.05
C HIS A 699 -12.61 14.65 3.28
N ARG A 700 -12.43 13.32 3.29
CA ARG A 700 -13.42 12.32 3.67
C ARG A 700 -13.26 11.81 5.11
N ILE A 701 -12.40 12.45 5.90
CA ILE A 701 -12.24 12.21 7.34
C ILE A 701 -12.79 13.41 8.13
N VAL A 702 -13.62 13.15 9.15
CA VAL A 702 -14.06 14.13 10.14
C VAL A 702 -13.42 13.80 11.49
N PHE A 703 -12.82 14.80 12.15
CA PHE A 703 -12.22 14.63 13.48
C PHE A 703 -13.09 15.25 14.58
N ASP A 704 -13.83 14.40 15.28
CA ASP A 704 -14.85 14.75 16.28
C ASP A 704 -14.49 14.20 17.65
N SER A 705 -13.72 14.99 18.40
CA SER A 705 -13.33 14.69 19.78
C SER A 705 -13.62 15.87 20.69
N PRO A 706 -14.14 15.67 21.92
CA PRO A 706 -14.29 16.76 22.89
C PRO A 706 -12.95 17.20 23.52
N CYS A 707 -11.86 16.50 23.21
CA CYS A 707 -10.55 16.72 23.83
C CYS A 707 -9.45 16.65 22.78
N LYS A 708 -9.39 17.65 21.90
CA LYS A 708 -8.32 17.75 20.90
C LYS A 708 -7.17 18.59 21.47
N THR A 709 -5.94 18.09 21.40
CA THR A 709 -4.79 18.93 21.75
C THR A 709 -4.49 19.93 20.64
N ARG A 710 -3.76 21.02 20.97
CA ARG A 710 -3.23 21.95 19.95
C ARG A 710 -2.44 21.22 18.85
N ARG A 711 -1.71 20.16 19.21
CA ARG A 711 -0.95 19.33 18.27
C ARG A 711 -1.88 18.52 17.35
N ASP A 712 -2.96 17.96 17.89
CA ASP A 712 -3.92 17.18 17.11
C ASP A 712 -4.68 18.06 16.12
N LEU A 713 -5.15 19.22 16.58
CA LEU A 713 -5.80 20.23 15.73
C LEU A 713 -4.87 20.66 14.58
N LYS A 714 -3.62 21.00 14.91
CA LYS A 714 -2.59 21.34 13.90
C LYS A 714 -2.39 20.21 12.90
N PHE A 715 -2.22 18.97 13.37
CA PHE A 715 -2.00 17.82 12.51
C PHE A 715 -3.19 17.58 11.57
N ALA A 716 -4.41 17.52 12.12
CA ALA A 716 -5.61 17.26 11.33
C ALA A 716 -5.83 18.33 10.26
N ILE A 717 -5.73 19.61 10.64
CA ILE A 717 -5.87 20.74 9.72
C ILE A 717 -4.78 20.69 8.63
N ASN A 718 -3.52 20.45 9.01
CA ASN A 718 -2.42 20.35 8.06
C ASN A 718 -2.50 19.11 7.17
N ALA A 719 -3.21 18.07 7.58
CA ALA A 719 -3.45 16.86 6.79
C ALA A 719 -4.66 17.00 5.85
N GLY A 720 -5.45 18.08 5.97
CA GLY A 720 -6.65 18.29 5.15
C GLY A 720 -7.90 17.59 5.67
N VAL A 721 -7.89 17.19 6.94
CA VAL A 721 -9.01 16.55 7.64
C VAL A 721 -10.03 17.62 8.04
N GLU A 722 -11.32 17.31 7.88
CA GLU A 722 -12.40 18.16 8.39
C GLU A 722 -12.43 18.11 9.91
N VAL A 723 -12.54 19.27 10.57
CA VAL A 723 -12.49 19.37 12.03
C VAL A 723 -13.70 20.12 12.54
N ASN A 724 -14.48 19.50 13.43
CA ASN A 724 -15.48 20.22 14.21
C ASN A 724 -14.88 20.62 15.56
N ALA A 725 -14.75 21.91 15.80
CA ALA A 725 -14.42 22.41 17.14
C ALA A 725 -15.53 22.01 18.12
N ASP A 726 -15.16 21.55 19.31
CA ASP A 726 -16.16 21.14 20.31
C ASP A 726 -16.62 22.32 21.19
N ASN A 727 -15.78 23.35 21.32
CA ASN A 727 -16.04 24.52 22.17
C ASN A 727 -15.34 25.78 21.61
N PHE A 728 -15.59 26.93 22.24
CA PHE A 728 -15.02 28.21 21.81
C PHE A 728 -13.49 28.30 21.98
N GLU A 729 -12.89 27.58 22.93
CA GLU A 729 -11.42 27.60 23.11
C GLU A 729 -10.72 26.85 21.98
N GLU A 730 -11.28 25.71 21.54
CA GLU A 730 -10.80 25.03 20.32
C GLU A 730 -10.93 25.95 19.09
N LEU A 731 -12.02 26.72 18.98
CA LEU A 731 -12.16 27.72 17.90
C LEU A 731 -11.09 28.81 17.95
N ASP A 732 -10.71 29.27 19.14
CA ASP A 732 -9.64 30.26 19.29
C ASP A 732 -8.29 29.67 18.86
N ILE A 733 -7.99 28.41 19.20
CA ILE A 733 -6.79 27.69 18.74
C ILE A 733 -6.79 27.53 17.22
N ILE A 734 -7.93 27.16 16.64
CA ILE A 734 -8.07 27.00 15.19
C ILE A 734 -7.92 28.37 14.50
N ARG A 735 -8.48 29.44 15.07
CA ARG A 735 -8.31 30.80 14.56
C ARG A 735 -6.85 31.23 14.60
N GLU A 736 -6.13 31.00 15.71
CA GLU A 736 -4.68 31.25 15.78
C GLU A 736 -3.93 30.52 14.64
N HIS A 737 -4.30 29.27 14.35
CA HIS A 737 -3.71 28.50 13.25
C HIS A 737 -4.11 28.99 11.86
N ALA A 738 -5.37 29.37 11.67
CA ALA A 738 -5.90 29.93 10.43
C ALA A 738 -5.25 31.29 10.11
N GLU A 739 -5.00 32.12 11.13
CA GLU A 739 -4.39 33.44 11.02
C GLU A 739 -2.87 33.39 10.83
N ALA A 740 -2.18 32.39 11.39
CA ALA A 740 -0.72 32.28 11.38
C ALA A 740 -0.07 32.06 10.00
N ILE A 741 -0.87 31.90 8.91
CA ILE A 741 -0.43 31.47 7.58
C ILE A 741 0.23 30.08 7.63
N PHE A 742 -0.26 29.14 6.82
CA PHE A 742 0.34 27.80 6.71
C PHE A 742 1.86 27.88 6.48
N GLN A 743 2.64 27.60 7.51
CA GLN A 743 4.05 27.24 7.39
C GLN A 743 4.15 25.72 7.55
N SER A 744 3.77 25.01 6.49
CA SER A 744 4.07 23.59 6.33
C SER A 744 5.10 23.46 5.21
N SER A 745 6.25 22.86 5.53
CA SER A 745 7.28 22.47 4.56
C SER A 745 6.94 21.15 3.81
N PHE A 746 5.71 20.63 3.96
CA PHE A 746 5.24 19.38 3.36
C PHE A 746 4.01 19.63 2.47
N PRO A 747 4.19 19.77 1.13
CA PRO A 747 3.14 20.24 0.21
C PRO A 747 2.04 19.23 -0.14
N GLU A 748 2.09 18.01 0.40
CA GLU A 748 1.30 16.85 -0.05
C GLU A 748 0.26 16.40 0.96
N CYS A 749 0.46 16.75 2.23
CA CYS A 749 -0.53 16.56 3.28
C CYS A 749 -1.42 17.79 3.47
N THR A 750 -0.99 18.99 3.07
CA THR A 750 -1.86 20.18 3.10
C THR A 750 -3.04 20.02 2.14
N PRO A 751 -4.28 20.39 2.53
CA PRO A 751 -5.44 20.35 1.64
C PRO A 751 -5.20 21.31 0.46
N ARG A 752 -4.73 20.76 -0.66
CA ARG A 752 -4.69 21.42 -1.97
C ARG A 752 -6.08 21.41 -2.61
N TYR A 753 -7.05 22.01 -1.94
CA TYR A 753 -8.25 22.53 -2.58
C TYR A 753 -8.25 24.06 -2.41
N ALA A 754 -7.67 24.75 -3.39
CA ALA A 754 -7.99 26.14 -3.74
C ALA A 754 -7.69 27.26 -2.72
N GLY A 755 -6.62 27.19 -1.91
CA GLY A 755 -6.30 28.32 -1.01
C GLY A 755 -7.36 28.54 0.08
N ASN A 756 -8.17 27.52 0.37
CA ASN A 756 -9.10 27.49 1.48
C ASN A 756 -8.58 26.54 2.55
N LEU A 757 -8.78 26.91 3.82
CA LEU A 757 -8.59 26.03 4.98
C LEU A 757 -9.39 24.72 4.78
N PRO A 758 -8.97 23.59 5.37
CA PRO A 758 -9.85 22.42 5.47
C PRO A 758 -11.17 22.84 6.09
N ARG A 759 -12.24 22.11 5.82
CA ARG A 759 -13.55 22.44 6.38
C ARG A 759 -13.44 22.46 7.90
N VAL A 760 -13.74 23.62 8.48
CA VAL A 760 -13.84 23.78 9.92
C VAL A 760 -15.31 24.00 10.24
N GLY A 761 -15.81 23.18 11.15
CA GLY A 761 -17.13 23.30 11.73
C GLY A 761 -17.11 23.57 13.22
N LEU A 762 -18.30 23.79 13.76
CA LEU A 762 -18.55 23.87 15.20
C LEU A 762 -19.59 22.82 15.56
N ARG A 763 -19.30 22.02 16.58
CA ARG A 763 -20.26 21.09 17.17
C ARG A 763 -21.24 21.86 18.06
N ILE A 764 -22.52 21.69 17.75
CA ILE A 764 -23.65 22.33 18.41
C ILE A 764 -24.34 21.28 19.27
N ASN A 765 -24.65 21.67 20.50
CA ASN A 765 -25.57 20.95 21.35
C ASN A 765 -26.96 21.60 21.25
N PRO A 766 -27.94 20.93 20.61
CA PRO A 766 -29.24 21.53 20.31
C PRO A 766 -30.19 21.63 21.51
N LEU A 767 -29.80 21.15 22.70
CA LEU A 767 -30.60 21.23 23.94
C LEU A 767 -31.97 20.52 23.88
N LEU A 768 -32.04 19.37 23.21
CA LEU A 768 -33.27 18.60 23.01
C LEU A 768 -33.68 17.74 24.22
N GLY A 769 -32.85 17.71 25.27
CA GLY A 769 -33.10 16.91 26.47
C GLY A 769 -32.43 15.53 26.43
N ALA A 770 -32.79 14.69 27.40
CA ALA A 770 -32.28 13.32 27.48
C ALA A 770 -33.24 12.36 26.75
N GLY A 771 -32.69 11.44 25.96
CA GLY A 771 -33.42 10.25 25.53
C GLY A 771 -33.69 9.31 26.71
N THR A 772 -34.14 8.09 26.42
CA THR A 772 -34.43 7.09 27.47
C THR A 772 -33.17 6.67 28.26
N ASN A 773 -31.98 6.95 27.72
CA ASN A 773 -30.69 6.71 28.35
C ASN A 773 -29.91 8.01 28.59
N ALA A 774 -29.91 8.49 29.84
CA ALA A 774 -29.22 9.73 30.23
C ALA A 774 -27.71 9.70 29.93
N CYS A 775 -27.03 8.55 30.11
CA CYS A 775 -25.59 8.42 29.86
C CYS A 775 -25.19 8.48 28.38
N LEU A 776 -26.15 8.29 27.48
CA LEU A 776 -25.94 8.29 26.02
C LEU A 776 -26.55 9.52 25.35
N SER A 777 -27.20 10.37 26.14
CA SER A 777 -27.80 11.62 25.70
C SER A 777 -26.77 12.73 25.75
N VAL A 778 -26.40 13.28 24.60
CA VAL A 778 -25.37 14.32 24.51
C VAL A 778 -25.95 15.70 24.18
N SER A 779 -27.28 15.84 24.09
CA SER A 779 -28.00 17.09 23.83
C SER A 779 -28.63 17.72 25.08
N THR A 780 -28.03 17.51 26.24
CA THR A 780 -28.50 18.08 27.52
C THR A 780 -27.66 19.30 27.90
N VAL A 781 -28.18 20.16 28.78
CA VAL A 781 -27.45 21.34 29.29
C VAL A 781 -26.13 20.97 30.00
N GLN A 782 -26.08 19.77 30.60
CA GLN A 782 -24.90 19.26 31.30
C GLN A 782 -23.96 18.43 30.41
N SER A 783 -24.23 18.36 29.11
CA SER A 783 -23.38 17.62 28.17
C SER A 783 -22.00 18.26 28.05
N LYS A 784 -20.98 17.41 27.97
CA LYS A 784 -19.59 17.82 27.73
C LYS A 784 -19.27 18.07 26.25
N PHE A 785 -20.22 17.84 25.36
CA PHE A 785 -20.01 17.88 23.91
C PHE A 785 -20.70 19.08 23.29
N GLY A 786 -19.99 19.79 22.44
CA GLY A 786 -20.53 20.90 21.66
C GLY A 786 -20.93 22.12 22.47
N VAL A 787 -21.13 23.23 21.78
CA VAL A 787 -21.62 24.48 22.40
C VAL A 787 -23.14 24.39 22.59
N PRO A 788 -23.68 24.54 23.81
CA PRO A 788 -25.12 24.53 24.05
C PRO A 788 -25.78 25.74 23.40
N LEU A 789 -26.81 25.51 22.59
CA LEU A 789 -27.45 26.55 21.77
C LEU A 789 -28.44 27.43 22.56
N THR A 790 -27.96 28.05 23.64
CA THR A 790 -28.70 29.08 24.39
C THR A 790 -28.87 30.35 23.54
N PRO A 791 -29.80 31.26 23.88
CA PRO A 791 -29.95 32.52 23.16
C PRO A 791 -28.64 33.33 23.06
N GLU A 792 -27.85 33.35 24.15
CA GLU A 792 -26.55 34.03 24.20
C GLU A 792 -25.52 33.36 23.28
N ASN A 793 -25.36 32.03 23.38
CA ASN A 793 -24.41 31.29 22.54
C ASN A 793 -24.82 31.34 21.07
N ARG A 794 -26.11 31.31 20.76
CA ARG A 794 -26.62 31.46 19.38
C ARG A 794 -26.15 32.78 18.77
N ALA A 795 -26.30 33.89 19.48
CA ALA A 795 -25.81 35.19 19.02
C ALA A 795 -24.28 35.21 18.86
N ARG A 796 -23.55 34.62 19.82
CA ARG A 796 -22.08 34.50 19.77
C ARG A 796 -21.59 33.67 18.59
N ILE A 797 -22.25 32.55 18.29
CA ILE A 797 -21.93 31.67 17.16
C ILE A 797 -22.14 32.43 15.84
N ILE A 798 -23.30 33.08 15.66
CA ILE A 798 -23.59 33.85 14.45
C ILE A 798 -22.51 34.92 14.23
N ALA A 799 -22.18 35.70 15.28
CA ALA A 799 -21.13 36.70 15.21
C ALA A 799 -19.76 36.10 14.84
N PHE A 800 -19.42 34.93 15.38
CA PHE A 800 -18.15 34.25 15.09
C PHE A 800 -18.06 33.82 13.61
N PHE A 801 -19.11 33.22 13.06
CA PHE A 801 -19.15 32.82 11.64
C PHE A 801 -19.12 34.02 10.69
N CYS A 802 -19.73 35.15 11.06
CA CYS A 802 -19.62 36.40 10.30
C CYS A 802 -18.18 36.94 10.31
N ALA A 803 -17.49 36.88 11.45
CA ALA A 803 -16.12 37.36 11.59
C ALA A 803 -15.06 36.43 10.97
N ASN A 804 -15.39 35.14 10.79
CA ASN A 804 -14.44 34.11 10.34
C ASN A 804 -14.94 33.41 9.07
N PRO A 805 -14.66 33.96 7.87
CA PRO A 805 -15.18 33.43 6.61
C PRO A 805 -14.83 31.97 6.28
N TRP A 806 -13.78 31.44 6.91
CA TRP A 806 -13.29 30.07 6.75
C TRP A 806 -14.10 29.03 7.54
N MET A 807 -14.94 29.46 8.50
CA MET A 807 -15.90 28.59 9.18
C MET A 807 -17.06 28.26 8.24
N THR A 808 -17.21 26.99 7.88
CA THR A 808 -18.16 26.57 6.84
C THR A 808 -19.00 25.34 7.22
N GLY A 809 -18.68 24.68 8.34
CA GLY A 809 -19.41 23.51 8.82
C GLY A 809 -20.24 23.80 10.08
N LEU A 810 -21.35 23.11 10.22
CA LEU A 810 -22.02 22.92 11.50
C LEU A 810 -22.19 21.42 11.73
N HIS A 811 -22.01 20.99 12.97
CA HIS A 811 -22.22 19.61 13.40
C HIS A 811 -23.20 19.54 14.55
N ALA A 812 -24.06 18.55 14.57
CA ALA A 812 -24.79 18.15 15.76
C ALA A 812 -24.83 16.63 15.83
N HIS A 813 -24.63 16.09 17.03
CA HIS A 813 -24.91 14.69 17.32
C HIS A 813 -25.85 14.67 18.50
N VAL A 814 -27.06 14.14 18.32
CA VAL A 814 -28.12 14.29 19.33
C VAL A 814 -27.92 13.32 20.51
N GLY A 815 -27.49 12.10 20.20
CA GLY A 815 -27.29 11.00 21.15
C GLY A 815 -27.15 9.67 20.42
N SER A 816 -27.04 8.59 21.20
CA SER A 816 -27.09 7.20 20.69
C SER A 816 -28.24 6.43 21.36
N GLN A 817 -28.19 5.09 21.33
CA GLN A 817 -29.17 4.14 21.89
C GLN A 817 -30.15 4.75 22.91
N GLY A 818 -31.43 4.82 22.55
CA GLY A 818 -32.50 5.40 23.38
C GLY A 818 -32.95 6.80 22.98
N CYS A 819 -32.43 7.36 21.89
CA CYS A 819 -33.02 8.52 21.21
C CYS A 819 -34.03 8.04 20.15
N SER A 820 -35.21 8.67 20.09
CA SER A 820 -36.21 8.37 19.06
C SER A 820 -35.82 9.00 17.71
N LEU A 821 -36.40 8.49 16.62
CA LEU A 821 -36.13 9.04 15.28
C LEU A 821 -36.52 10.51 15.18
N GLU A 822 -37.62 10.91 15.83
CA GLU A 822 -38.10 12.29 15.89
C GLU A 822 -37.08 13.19 16.61
N MET A 823 -36.49 12.69 17.71
CA MET A 823 -35.47 13.44 18.46
C MET A 823 -34.21 13.66 17.61
N LEU A 824 -33.77 12.64 16.85
CA LEU A 824 -32.64 12.77 15.92
C LEU A 824 -32.94 13.81 14.83
N SER A 825 -34.12 13.72 14.19
CA SER A 825 -34.56 14.65 13.15
C SER A 825 -34.69 16.09 13.65
N GLN A 826 -35.14 16.29 14.89
CA GLN A 826 -35.22 17.62 15.49
C GLN A 826 -33.84 18.29 15.63
N GLY A 827 -32.77 17.52 15.86
CA GLY A 827 -31.40 18.04 15.85
C GLY A 827 -31.01 18.58 14.48
N ALA A 828 -31.40 17.86 13.43
CA ALA A 828 -31.21 18.24 12.03
C ALA A 828 -31.97 19.55 11.69
N VAL A 829 -33.20 19.70 12.20
CA VAL A 829 -34.00 20.94 12.08
C VAL A 829 -33.26 22.12 12.71
N VAL A 830 -32.84 21.98 13.98
CA VAL A 830 -32.16 23.05 14.72
C VAL A 830 -30.87 23.48 14.02
N LEU A 831 -30.11 22.53 13.47
CA LEU A 831 -28.87 22.81 12.74
C LEU A 831 -29.14 23.60 11.45
N SER A 832 -30.17 23.20 10.70
CA SER A 832 -30.57 23.87 9.47
C SER A 832 -31.10 25.29 9.71
N GLU A 833 -31.88 25.49 10.77
CA GLU A 833 -32.33 26.83 11.19
C GLU A 833 -31.16 27.74 11.55
N LEU A 834 -30.19 27.22 12.33
CA LEU A 834 -28.99 27.98 12.70
C LEU A 834 -28.17 28.34 11.45
N ALA A 835 -28.03 27.42 10.50
CA ALA A 835 -27.32 27.69 9.25
C ALA A 835 -27.99 28.80 8.44
N ASN A 836 -29.32 28.80 8.35
CA ASN A 836 -30.07 29.86 7.67
C ASN A 836 -29.90 31.22 8.36
N GLN A 837 -29.85 31.24 9.70
CA GLN A 837 -29.58 32.46 10.46
C GLN A 837 -28.16 33.00 10.22
N ILE A 838 -27.16 32.12 10.16
CA ILE A 838 -25.77 32.48 9.85
C ILE A 838 -25.66 33.04 8.42
N ASP A 839 -26.24 32.36 7.45
CA ASP A 839 -26.20 32.79 6.04
C ASP A 839 -26.91 34.15 5.86
N ALA A 840 -28.06 34.35 6.51
CA ALA A 840 -28.78 35.61 6.50
C ALA A 840 -27.98 36.75 7.14
N ALA A 841 -27.34 36.51 8.28
CA ALA A 841 -26.51 37.51 8.96
C ALA A 841 -25.21 37.83 8.19
N ALA A 842 -24.62 36.83 7.52
CA ALA A 842 -23.44 37.00 6.69
C ALA A 842 -23.76 37.65 5.33
N GLY A 843 -25.02 37.61 4.87
CA GLY A 843 -25.44 38.08 3.55
C GLY A 843 -24.94 37.20 2.39
N THR A 844 -24.50 35.98 2.67
CA THR A 844 -23.93 35.02 1.73
C THR A 844 -24.18 33.59 2.21
N SER A 845 -24.15 32.60 1.31
CA SER A 845 -24.13 31.18 1.67
C SER A 845 -22.79 30.85 2.32
N ARG A 846 -22.69 31.03 3.63
CA ARG A 846 -21.51 30.77 4.47
C ARG A 846 -21.41 29.29 4.80
N ILE A 847 -22.52 28.68 5.22
CA ILE A 847 -22.55 27.26 5.60
C ILE A 847 -22.57 26.39 4.36
N LYS A 848 -21.57 25.50 4.26
CA LYS A 848 -21.37 24.55 3.16
C LYS A 848 -21.64 23.11 3.59
N VAL A 849 -21.49 22.81 4.88
CA VAL A 849 -21.69 21.46 5.42
C VAL A 849 -22.63 21.50 6.61
N LEU A 850 -23.61 20.62 6.60
CA LEU A 850 -24.46 20.29 7.74
C LEU A 850 -24.22 18.83 8.11
N ASN A 851 -23.45 18.61 9.16
CA ASN A 851 -23.24 17.27 9.69
C ASN A 851 -24.27 17.00 10.79
N ILE A 852 -25.26 16.16 10.48
CA ILE A 852 -26.36 15.82 11.38
C ILE A 852 -26.02 14.65 12.31
N GLY A 853 -24.76 14.19 12.26
CA GLY A 853 -24.21 13.17 13.13
C GLY A 853 -24.79 11.78 12.86
N GLY A 854 -24.50 10.86 13.78
CA GLY A 854 -25.11 9.53 13.82
C GLY A 854 -26.18 9.44 14.90
N GLY A 855 -26.30 8.25 15.50
CA GLY A 855 -27.14 8.04 16.67
C GLY A 855 -28.34 7.12 16.45
N LEU A 856 -28.52 6.63 15.21
CA LEU A 856 -29.51 5.60 14.92
C LEU A 856 -29.26 4.39 15.83
N SER A 857 -30.29 4.01 16.58
CA SER A 857 -30.22 2.93 17.56
C SER A 857 -30.11 1.58 16.86
N THR A 858 -29.63 0.57 17.59
CA THR A 858 -29.68 -0.83 17.15
C THR A 858 -30.52 -1.62 18.13
N ASN A 859 -31.45 -2.43 17.62
CA ASN A 859 -32.18 -3.37 18.44
C ASN A 859 -31.34 -4.62 18.74
N PHE A 860 -31.55 -5.24 19.90
CA PHE A 860 -30.80 -6.43 20.35
C PHE A 860 -31.72 -7.59 20.75
N ASP A 861 -33.02 -7.44 20.57
CA ASP A 861 -34.08 -8.36 20.99
C ASP A 861 -34.46 -9.39 19.92
N GLY A 862 -33.98 -9.23 18.68
CA GLY A 862 -34.23 -10.18 17.59
C GLY A 862 -33.24 -10.04 16.43
N GLU A 863 -33.49 -10.78 15.36
CA GLU A 863 -32.67 -10.75 14.15
C GLU A 863 -32.99 -9.57 13.23
N ASP A 864 -34.18 -8.99 13.29
CA ASP A 864 -34.52 -7.88 12.39
C ASP A 864 -33.68 -6.64 12.68
N VAL A 865 -33.24 -5.93 11.63
CA VAL A 865 -32.61 -4.62 11.77
C VAL A 865 -33.71 -3.59 11.96
N SER A 866 -33.81 -3.01 13.15
CA SER A 866 -34.73 -1.90 13.43
C SER A 866 -34.14 -0.92 14.45
N PRO A 867 -34.36 0.40 14.30
CA PRO A 867 -34.89 1.06 13.12
C PRO A 867 -33.94 0.95 11.91
N THR A 868 -34.50 0.94 10.71
CA THR A 868 -33.76 0.94 9.44
C THR A 868 -33.34 2.36 9.03
N PHE A 869 -32.38 2.45 8.10
CA PHE A 869 -32.00 3.73 7.49
C PHE A 869 -33.16 4.37 6.71
N ALA A 870 -33.96 3.56 6.02
CA ALA A 870 -35.14 4.03 5.28
C ALA A 870 -36.19 4.65 6.22
N GLU A 871 -36.49 3.99 7.36
CA GLU A 871 -37.40 4.54 8.38
C GLU A 871 -36.89 5.88 8.92
N TYR A 872 -35.58 6.00 9.18
CA TYR A 872 -35.01 7.28 9.60
C TYR A 872 -35.13 8.35 8.51
N VAL A 873 -34.87 8.01 7.25
CA VAL A 873 -35.03 8.94 6.11
C VAL A 873 -36.47 9.41 5.96
N ASP A 874 -37.45 8.54 6.18
CA ASP A 874 -38.87 8.92 6.09
C ASP A 874 -39.27 9.92 7.19
N VAL A 875 -38.81 9.69 8.43
CA VAL A 875 -39.01 10.66 9.51
C VAL A 875 -38.25 11.96 9.20
N LEU A 876 -37.02 11.89 8.69
CA LEU A 876 -36.23 13.05 8.34
C LEU A 876 -36.87 13.88 7.21
N ARG A 877 -37.51 13.25 6.21
CA ARG A 877 -38.26 13.94 5.16
C ARG A 877 -39.47 14.69 5.71
N HIS A 878 -40.14 14.12 6.70
CA HIS A 878 -41.30 14.74 7.34
C HIS A 878 -40.89 15.92 8.23
N GLU A 879 -39.91 15.72 9.10
CA GLU A 879 -39.52 16.69 10.13
C GLU A 879 -38.54 17.76 9.62
N ALA A 880 -37.62 17.39 8.70
CA ALA A 880 -36.58 18.27 8.17
C ALA A 880 -36.53 18.26 6.62
N PRO A 881 -37.65 18.53 5.92
CA PRO A 881 -37.72 18.48 4.46
C PRO A 881 -36.67 19.34 3.75
N GLN A 882 -36.25 20.45 4.37
CA GLN A 882 -35.22 21.37 3.87
C GLN A 882 -33.84 20.72 3.65
N LEU A 883 -33.55 19.57 4.29
CA LEU A 883 -32.31 18.83 4.05
C LEU A 883 -32.32 18.07 2.71
N PHE A 884 -33.50 17.84 2.14
CA PHE A 884 -33.68 17.15 0.86
C PHE A 884 -33.72 18.13 -0.32
N GLU A 885 -33.83 19.42 -0.05
CA GLU A 885 -33.75 20.47 -1.05
C GLU A 885 -32.30 20.68 -1.51
N ARG A 886 -32.09 20.88 -2.82
CA ARG A 886 -30.76 21.17 -3.39
C ARG A 886 -30.35 22.62 -3.10
N THR A 887 -29.99 22.89 -1.85
CA THR A 887 -29.52 24.20 -1.36
C THR A 887 -28.04 24.46 -1.66
N GLY A 888 -27.32 23.48 -2.23
CA GLY A 888 -25.87 23.54 -2.44
C GLY A 888 -25.04 23.23 -1.18
N ARG A 889 -25.69 22.84 -0.08
CA ARG A 889 -25.04 22.32 1.13
C ARG A 889 -24.82 20.81 1.00
N LEU A 890 -23.68 20.34 1.49
CA LEU A 890 -23.45 18.90 1.72
C LEU A 890 -24.07 18.51 3.07
N ILE A 891 -24.83 17.42 3.09
CA ILE A 891 -25.36 16.85 4.34
C ILE A 891 -24.49 15.65 4.72
N LEU A 892 -23.97 15.63 5.94
CA LEU A 892 -23.16 14.52 6.46
C LEU A 892 -23.89 13.74 7.54
N THR A 893 -23.71 12.42 7.56
CA THR A 893 -24.19 11.53 8.64
C THR A 893 -23.05 10.66 9.17
N GLU A 894 -23.12 10.26 10.44
CA GLU A 894 -22.02 9.57 11.14
C GLU A 894 -22.46 8.24 11.79
N PHE A 895 -23.01 7.32 11.01
CA PHE A 895 -23.51 6.05 11.53
C PHE A 895 -22.37 5.09 11.89
N GLY A 896 -22.49 4.42 13.05
CA GLY A 896 -21.51 3.45 13.53
C GLY A 896 -22.17 2.14 13.92
N SER A 897 -22.74 2.10 15.14
CA SER A 897 -23.37 0.89 15.67
C SER A 897 -24.54 0.36 14.84
N SER A 898 -25.34 1.24 14.23
CA SER A 898 -26.43 0.82 13.33
C SER A 898 -25.94 0.13 12.06
N VAL A 899 -24.70 0.38 11.64
CA VAL A 899 -24.06 -0.31 10.51
C VAL A 899 -23.39 -1.61 10.99
N SER A 900 -22.69 -1.57 12.12
CA SER A 900 -21.72 -2.60 12.49
C SER A 900 -22.20 -3.62 13.52
N SER A 901 -23.22 -3.35 14.35
CA SER A 901 -23.52 -4.26 15.47
C SER A 901 -24.06 -5.61 15.00
N LYS A 902 -24.98 -5.59 14.03
CA LYS A 902 -25.71 -6.76 13.52
C LYS A 902 -24.90 -7.63 12.55
N THR A 903 -23.66 -7.24 12.22
CA THR A 903 -22.83 -7.92 11.22
C THR A 903 -21.78 -8.85 11.83
N GLY A 904 -21.76 -9.01 13.15
CA GLY A 904 -20.81 -9.89 13.84
C GLY A 904 -21.31 -10.41 15.18
N TRP A 905 -20.66 -11.46 15.66
CA TRP A 905 -20.97 -12.21 16.87
C TRP A 905 -19.68 -12.73 17.52
N THR A 906 -19.75 -13.17 18.77
CA THR A 906 -18.59 -13.68 19.53
C THR A 906 -18.91 -15.08 20.03
N ILE A 907 -17.93 -15.97 19.97
CA ILE A 907 -18.06 -17.34 20.48
C ILE A 907 -16.97 -17.63 21.50
N SER A 908 -17.36 -18.27 22.59
CA SER A 908 -16.44 -18.75 23.62
C SER A 908 -16.77 -20.17 24.03
N GLU A 909 -15.75 -20.98 24.23
CA GLU A 909 -15.88 -22.25 24.92
C GLU A 909 -16.16 -22.03 26.42
N VAL A 910 -16.89 -22.96 27.03
CA VAL A 910 -17.18 -23.02 28.46
C VAL A 910 -16.11 -23.84 29.17
N GLU A 911 -15.27 -23.16 29.94
CA GLU A 911 -14.17 -23.79 30.66
C GLU A 911 -14.66 -24.62 31.85
N CYS A 912 -15.64 -24.10 32.60
CA CYS A 912 -16.22 -24.81 33.73
C CYS A 912 -17.63 -24.32 34.08
N VAL A 913 -18.35 -25.16 34.82
CA VAL A 913 -19.69 -24.86 35.31
C VAL A 913 -19.72 -25.01 36.82
N LYS A 914 -20.21 -23.99 37.51
CA LYS A 914 -20.39 -23.96 38.97
C LYS A 914 -21.87 -24.19 39.28
N ALA A 915 -22.20 -25.37 39.80
CA ALA A 915 -23.56 -25.68 40.23
C ALA A 915 -23.93 -24.92 41.50
N HIS A 916 -25.16 -24.41 41.55
CA HIS A 916 -25.76 -23.74 42.71
C HIS A 916 -26.87 -24.64 43.26
N PRO A 917 -26.74 -25.18 44.48
CA PRO A 917 -27.83 -25.93 45.10
C PRO A 917 -29.03 -24.99 45.34
N PRO A 918 -30.27 -25.49 45.29
CA PRO A 918 -31.45 -24.68 45.61
C PRO A 918 -31.37 -24.18 47.06
N VAL A 919 -31.32 -22.86 47.24
CA VAL A 919 -31.32 -22.19 48.55
C VAL A 919 -32.44 -21.14 48.55
N ASP A 920 -33.25 -21.12 49.61
CA ASP A 920 -34.31 -20.11 49.84
C ASP A 920 -35.31 -19.91 48.68
N GLY A 921 -35.55 -20.96 47.88
CA GLY A 921 -36.45 -20.89 46.72
C GLY A 921 -35.85 -20.22 45.48
N ASP A 922 -34.55 -19.92 45.48
CA ASP A 922 -33.84 -19.47 44.28
C ASP A 922 -33.78 -20.58 43.22
N ASN A 923 -34.17 -20.23 41.99
CA ASN A 923 -34.17 -21.12 40.84
C ASN A 923 -32.89 -21.02 39.97
N LEU A 924 -31.88 -20.23 40.39
CA LEU A 924 -30.58 -20.19 39.73
C LEU A 924 -29.84 -21.52 39.92
N GLN A 925 -29.67 -22.27 38.84
CA GLN A 925 -29.12 -23.63 38.91
C GLN A 925 -27.60 -23.66 38.80
N GLN A 926 -26.99 -22.78 38.00
CA GLN A 926 -25.55 -22.80 37.77
C GLN A 926 -24.98 -21.49 37.22
N THR A 927 -23.67 -21.40 37.16
CA THR A 927 -22.91 -20.34 36.48
C THR A 927 -21.87 -20.97 35.57
N ALA A 928 -22.00 -20.76 34.26
CA ALA A 928 -21.01 -21.14 33.26
C ALA A 928 -19.91 -20.07 33.20
N ILE A 929 -18.65 -20.51 33.15
CA ILE A 929 -17.48 -19.64 33.02
C ILE A 929 -16.96 -19.74 31.59
N ILE A 930 -16.95 -18.62 30.89
CA ILE A 930 -16.46 -18.47 29.52
C ILE A 930 -15.23 -17.55 29.48
N HIS A 931 -14.58 -17.47 28.33
CA HIS A 931 -13.37 -16.69 28.10
C HIS A 931 -13.63 -15.24 27.68
N ALA A 932 -14.90 -14.82 27.58
CA ALA A 932 -15.29 -13.46 27.28
C ALA A 932 -16.16 -12.86 28.40
N GLY A 933 -15.81 -11.66 28.84
CA GLY A 933 -16.50 -10.94 29.90
C GLY A 933 -16.50 -9.44 29.65
N SER A 934 -16.27 -8.68 30.70
CA SER A 934 -16.22 -7.21 30.70
C SER A 934 -15.01 -6.67 29.95
N ASP A 935 -14.02 -7.52 29.68
CA ASP A 935 -12.90 -7.23 28.80
C ASP A 935 -13.35 -6.96 27.37
N LEU A 936 -14.42 -7.61 26.89
CA LEU A 936 -15.03 -7.38 25.57
C LEU A 936 -16.41 -6.71 25.65
N PHE A 937 -17.19 -7.01 26.68
CA PHE A 937 -18.59 -6.63 26.84
C PHE A 937 -18.80 -5.69 28.03
N LEU A 938 -17.94 -4.68 28.16
CA LEU A 938 -17.94 -3.74 29.28
C LEU A 938 -19.34 -3.16 29.55
N ARG A 939 -20.06 -2.73 28.52
CA ARG A 939 -21.39 -2.12 28.68
C ARG A 939 -22.43 -3.12 29.19
N THR A 940 -22.46 -4.33 28.64
CA THR A 940 -23.37 -5.39 29.06
C THR A 940 -23.10 -5.79 30.51
N CYS A 941 -21.84 -5.95 30.90
CA CYS A 941 -21.50 -6.41 32.24
C CYS A 941 -21.78 -5.33 33.32
N TYR A 942 -21.52 -4.05 33.01
CA TYR A 942 -21.73 -2.95 33.96
C TYR A 942 -23.15 -2.36 33.94
N ARG A 943 -23.85 -2.46 32.81
CA ARG A 943 -25.21 -1.94 32.59
C ARG A 943 -26.10 -2.98 31.88
N PRO A 944 -26.33 -4.15 32.51
CA PRO A 944 -27.12 -5.23 31.91
C PRO A 944 -28.57 -4.84 31.66
N ASP A 945 -29.09 -3.84 32.38
CA ASP A 945 -30.43 -3.25 32.20
C ASP A 945 -30.60 -2.52 30.86
N LEU A 946 -29.51 -2.05 30.25
CA LEU A 946 -29.53 -1.27 29.02
C LEU A 946 -28.93 -1.97 27.80
N PHE A 947 -28.04 -2.94 28.04
CA PHE A 947 -27.26 -3.61 27.00
C PHE A 947 -27.34 -5.12 27.12
N GLU A 948 -28.56 -5.63 27.24
CA GLU A 948 -28.85 -7.05 27.19
C GLU A 948 -28.42 -7.65 25.84
N ARG A 949 -27.95 -8.90 25.87
CA ARG A 949 -27.44 -9.61 24.68
C ARG A 949 -28.19 -10.92 24.52
N ARG A 950 -28.53 -11.27 23.28
CA ARG A 950 -28.99 -12.62 22.96
C ARG A 950 -27.81 -13.57 23.09
N LEU A 951 -28.08 -14.72 23.70
CA LEU A 951 -27.13 -15.79 23.90
C LEU A 951 -27.68 -17.07 23.29
N SER A 952 -26.85 -17.84 22.60
CA SER A 952 -27.18 -19.21 22.18
C SER A 952 -26.11 -20.19 22.65
N VAL A 953 -26.51 -21.43 22.85
CA VAL A 953 -25.65 -22.50 23.37
C VAL A 953 -25.52 -23.59 22.30
N TYR A 954 -24.29 -23.96 22.00
CA TYR A 954 -23.94 -25.07 21.12
C TYR A 954 -23.19 -26.10 21.95
N ASN A 955 -23.45 -27.38 21.73
CA ASN A 955 -22.70 -28.43 22.41
C ASN A 955 -21.26 -28.51 21.90
N SER A 956 -20.42 -29.30 22.55
CA SER A 956 -19.01 -29.52 22.16
C SER A 956 -18.81 -30.08 20.73
N ALA A 957 -19.87 -30.53 20.04
CA ALA A 957 -19.83 -30.94 18.64
C ALA A 957 -20.23 -29.80 17.67
N GLY A 958 -20.38 -28.57 18.15
CA GLY A 958 -20.79 -27.41 17.36
C GLY A 958 -22.26 -27.44 16.91
N LEU A 959 -23.11 -28.24 17.56
CA LEU A 959 -24.54 -28.33 17.25
C LEU A 959 -25.36 -27.54 18.26
N ALA A 960 -26.41 -26.85 17.81
CA ALA A 960 -27.32 -26.13 18.71
C ALA A 960 -27.82 -27.06 19.83
N SER A 961 -27.71 -26.60 21.08
CA SER A 961 -28.00 -27.43 22.24
C SER A 961 -29.52 -27.64 22.39
N MET A 962 -29.90 -28.92 22.49
CA MET A 962 -31.28 -29.36 22.76
C MET A 962 -31.49 -29.72 24.24
N ALA A 963 -30.57 -29.34 25.13
CA ALA A 963 -30.69 -29.59 26.55
C ALA A 963 -31.90 -28.83 27.14
N PRO A 964 -32.50 -29.33 28.24
CA PRO A 964 -33.57 -28.61 28.93
C PRO A 964 -33.14 -27.19 29.33
N LEU A 965 -34.06 -26.23 29.21
CA LEU A 965 -33.82 -24.86 29.65
C LEU A 965 -33.66 -24.81 31.18
N ALA A 966 -32.71 -23.99 31.63
CA ALA A 966 -32.47 -23.70 33.03
C ALA A 966 -32.10 -22.22 33.21
N VAL A 967 -32.46 -21.64 34.36
CA VAL A 967 -32.01 -20.30 34.75
C VAL A 967 -30.58 -20.39 35.26
N GLN A 968 -29.67 -19.70 34.60
CA GLN A 968 -28.24 -19.78 34.84
C GLN A 968 -27.53 -18.45 34.54
N ASN A 969 -26.32 -18.29 35.06
CA ASN A 969 -25.47 -17.16 34.71
C ASN A 969 -24.41 -17.57 33.68
N VAL A 970 -23.99 -16.62 32.85
CA VAL A 970 -22.81 -16.72 31.99
C VAL A 970 -21.81 -15.66 32.44
N ALA A 971 -20.71 -16.11 33.05
CA ALA A 971 -19.67 -15.27 33.63
C ALA A 971 -18.41 -15.28 32.77
N GLY A 972 -17.75 -14.13 32.71
CA GLY A 972 -16.44 -14.01 32.09
C GLY A 972 -15.29 -14.43 33.01
N PRO A 973 -14.04 -14.25 32.54
CA PRO A 973 -12.84 -14.75 33.20
C PRO A 973 -12.22 -13.76 34.21
N LEU A 974 -12.75 -12.54 34.36
CA LEU A 974 -12.14 -11.49 35.17
C LEU A 974 -12.42 -11.68 36.67
N CYS A 975 -11.45 -11.27 37.49
CA CYS A 975 -11.47 -11.51 38.94
C CYS A 975 -12.35 -10.51 39.73
N PHE A 976 -13.58 -10.26 39.28
CA PHE A 976 -14.57 -9.49 40.04
C PHE A 976 -16.00 -9.99 39.78
N GLY A 977 -16.86 -9.93 40.80
CA GLY A 977 -18.20 -10.57 40.74
C GLY A 977 -19.20 -9.93 39.76
N GLY A 978 -18.86 -8.78 39.18
CA GLY A 978 -19.70 -8.11 38.17
C GLY A 978 -19.45 -8.60 36.74
N ASP A 979 -18.47 -9.49 36.55
CA ASP A 979 -18.07 -10.00 35.23
C ASP A 979 -19.05 -11.05 34.69
N LEU A 980 -20.24 -10.57 34.34
CA LEU A 980 -21.38 -11.39 33.94
C LEU A 980 -21.94 -10.88 32.63
N VAL A 981 -21.75 -11.66 31.57
CA VAL A 981 -22.31 -11.39 30.24
C VAL A 981 -23.81 -11.72 30.21
N GLY A 982 -24.22 -12.80 30.90
CA GLY A 982 -25.61 -13.18 31.08
C GLY A 982 -25.95 -13.33 32.56
N ARG A 983 -26.95 -12.59 33.05
CA ARG A 983 -27.39 -12.64 34.45
C ARG A 983 -28.77 -13.26 34.54
N ARG A 984 -28.86 -14.44 35.19
CA ARG A 984 -30.11 -15.19 35.37
C ARG A 984 -30.88 -15.39 34.06
N VAL A 985 -30.15 -15.76 33.01
CA VAL A 985 -30.70 -16.01 31.68
C VAL A 985 -31.25 -17.42 31.60
N GLU A 986 -32.37 -17.59 30.91
CA GLU A 986 -32.94 -18.90 30.61
C GLU A 986 -32.33 -19.42 29.31
N LEU A 987 -31.50 -20.46 29.40
CA LEU A 987 -30.76 -21.05 28.28
C LEU A 987 -30.76 -22.57 28.38
N PRO A 988 -30.51 -23.33 27.30
CA PRO A 988 -30.25 -24.76 27.39
C PRO A 988 -29.15 -25.02 28.42
N THR A 989 -29.33 -26.04 29.27
CA THR A 989 -28.37 -26.36 30.35
C THR A 989 -26.95 -26.48 29.78
N ILE A 990 -26.05 -25.60 30.23
CA ILE A 990 -24.68 -25.49 29.70
C ILE A 990 -23.78 -26.51 30.38
N SER A 991 -22.97 -27.23 29.60
CA SER A 991 -21.94 -28.15 30.09
C SER A 991 -20.53 -27.62 29.80
N ARG A 992 -19.52 -28.18 30.48
CA ARG A 992 -18.11 -27.91 30.14
C ARG A 992 -17.81 -28.38 28.71
N GLY A 993 -17.08 -27.56 27.96
CA GLY A 993 -16.75 -27.81 26.55
C GLY A 993 -17.86 -27.44 25.58
N ASP A 994 -19.04 -27.01 26.06
CA ASP A 994 -20.03 -26.37 25.20
C ASP A 994 -19.54 -24.97 24.78
N PHE A 995 -20.13 -24.43 23.72
CA PHE A 995 -19.87 -23.07 23.26
C PHE A 995 -21.05 -22.15 23.55
N VAL A 996 -20.74 -20.94 24.02
CA VAL A 996 -21.71 -19.86 24.14
C VAL A 996 -21.43 -18.83 23.06
N VAL A 997 -22.45 -18.50 22.28
CA VAL A 997 -22.43 -17.40 21.32
C VAL A 997 -23.12 -16.19 21.92
N VAL A 998 -22.44 -15.05 21.85
CA VAL A 998 -22.98 -13.72 22.11
C VAL A 998 -23.26 -13.05 20.77
N HIS A 999 -24.52 -12.73 20.51
CA HIS A 999 -24.94 -12.15 19.23
C HIS A 999 -24.77 -10.64 19.18
N ASP A 1000 -24.81 -10.09 17.96
CA ASP A 1000 -24.83 -8.66 17.66
C ASP A 1000 -23.61 -7.89 18.24
N THR A 1001 -22.44 -8.50 18.20
CA THR A 1001 -21.19 -7.99 18.79
C THR A 1001 -20.27 -7.33 17.78
N GLY A 1002 -20.73 -7.01 16.57
CA GLY A 1002 -19.88 -6.39 15.55
C GLY A 1002 -19.44 -4.96 15.86
N ALA A 1003 -20.09 -4.28 16.82
CA ALA A 1003 -19.79 -2.92 17.27
C ALA A 1003 -19.58 -2.83 18.79
N ASN A 1004 -18.69 -1.93 19.22
CA ASN A 1004 -18.39 -1.66 20.64
C ASN A 1004 -17.92 -2.90 21.43
N THR A 1005 -17.33 -3.86 20.74
CA THR A 1005 -16.75 -5.09 21.32
C THR A 1005 -15.23 -4.96 21.28
N MET A 1006 -14.61 -5.17 20.11
CA MET A 1006 -13.16 -5.00 19.94
C MET A 1006 -12.70 -3.56 20.19
N SER A 1007 -13.53 -2.56 19.89
CA SER A 1007 -13.20 -1.14 20.15
C SER A 1007 -13.20 -0.79 21.64
N MET A 1008 -13.87 -1.60 22.46
CA MET A 1008 -13.91 -1.47 23.92
C MET A 1008 -13.04 -2.49 24.63
N PHE A 1009 -12.26 -3.29 23.88
CA PHE A 1009 -11.42 -4.32 24.44
C PHE A 1009 -10.44 -3.73 25.46
N SER A 1010 -10.30 -4.38 26.62
CA SER A 1010 -9.33 -4.00 27.63
C SER A 1010 -8.40 -5.16 27.98
N ARG A 1011 -7.11 -4.86 28.19
CA ARG A 1011 -6.12 -5.81 28.73
C ARG A 1011 -6.29 -6.05 30.24
N HIS A 1012 -7.51 -5.96 30.78
CA HIS A 1012 -7.75 -6.23 32.19
C HIS A 1012 -7.31 -7.67 32.51
N CYS A 1013 -6.63 -7.85 33.64
CA CYS A 1013 -5.96 -9.10 34.00
C CYS A 1013 -4.92 -9.59 32.96
N SER A 1014 -4.33 -8.68 32.18
CA SER A 1014 -3.34 -8.99 31.12
C SER A 1014 -3.84 -10.06 30.15
N ARG A 1015 -5.12 -10.02 29.81
CA ARG A 1015 -5.71 -10.92 28.82
C ARG A 1015 -5.33 -10.46 27.40
N PRO A 1016 -4.99 -11.39 26.49
CA PRO A 1016 -4.75 -11.07 25.09
C PRO A 1016 -6.05 -10.74 24.36
N ALA A 1017 -5.99 -9.83 23.40
CA ALA A 1017 -7.10 -9.60 22.48
C ALA A 1017 -7.39 -10.87 21.64
N PRO A 1018 -8.66 -11.24 21.43
CA PRO A 1018 -8.99 -12.46 20.69
C PRO A 1018 -8.65 -12.35 19.20
N ALA A 1019 -8.62 -13.51 18.55
CA ALA A 1019 -8.63 -13.59 17.10
C ALA A 1019 -9.97 -13.09 16.53
N VAL A 1020 -9.90 -12.50 15.34
CA VAL A 1020 -11.06 -12.05 14.58
C VAL A 1020 -11.11 -12.81 13.26
N TYR A 1021 -12.25 -13.45 13.00
CA TYR A 1021 -12.53 -14.17 11.77
C TYR A 1021 -13.62 -13.46 10.95
N GLY A 1022 -13.53 -13.60 9.65
CA GLY A 1022 -14.58 -13.24 8.69
C GLY A 1022 -15.08 -14.49 8.00
N TYR A 1023 -16.34 -14.49 7.57
CA TYR A 1023 -16.83 -15.53 6.68
C TYR A 1023 -17.72 -14.98 5.56
N ARG A 1024 -17.79 -15.76 4.46
CA ARG A 1024 -18.80 -15.61 3.40
C ARG A 1024 -19.50 -16.95 3.16
N THR A 1025 -20.72 -16.87 2.68
CA THR A 1025 -21.52 -18.04 2.28
C THR A 1025 -21.81 -17.95 0.78
N ASP A 1026 -21.46 -18.98 0.02
CA ASP A 1026 -21.74 -19.02 -1.42
C ASP A 1026 -23.19 -19.43 -1.74
N GLU A 1027 -23.54 -19.48 -3.03
CA GLU A 1027 -24.89 -19.82 -3.49
C GLU A 1027 -25.29 -21.27 -3.15
N GLU A 1028 -24.32 -22.17 -3.02
CA GLU A 1028 -24.52 -23.54 -2.59
C GLU A 1028 -24.63 -23.71 -1.06
N GLY A 1029 -24.33 -22.65 -0.30
CA GLY A 1029 -24.39 -22.63 1.16
C GLY A 1029 -23.09 -23.06 1.84
N GLU A 1030 -21.99 -23.20 1.09
CA GLU A 1030 -20.67 -23.51 1.64
C GLU A 1030 -20.07 -22.27 2.31
N ILE A 1031 -19.37 -22.49 3.43
CA ILE A 1031 -18.83 -21.43 4.28
C ILE A 1031 -17.32 -21.34 4.05
N SER A 1032 -16.86 -20.13 3.71
CA SER A 1032 -15.43 -19.81 3.67
C SER A 1032 -15.06 -18.95 4.87
N LEU A 1033 -14.10 -19.41 5.68
CA LEU A 1033 -13.57 -18.69 6.85
C LEU A 1033 -12.21 -18.07 6.54
N GLU A 1034 -12.00 -16.83 6.99
CA GLU A 1034 -10.76 -16.08 6.85
C GLU A 1034 -10.34 -15.51 8.21
N LEU A 1035 -9.07 -15.68 8.59
CA LEU A 1035 -8.50 -15.00 9.75
C LEU A 1035 -8.19 -13.54 9.38
N LEU A 1036 -8.96 -12.60 9.93
CA LEU A 1036 -8.84 -11.16 9.65
C LEU A 1036 -7.86 -10.45 10.59
N LYS A 1037 -7.76 -10.93 11.83
CA LYS A 1037 -6.80 -10.46 12.83
C LYS A 1037 -6.40 -11.63 13.74
N PRO A 1038 -5.11 -11.94 13.89
CA PRO A 1038 -4.67 -12.95 14.85
C PRO A 1038 -4.96 -12.52 16.29
N ALA A 1039 -5.02 -13.49 17.21
CA ALA A 1039 -5.02 -13.20 18.64
C ALA A 1039 -3.72 -12.51 19.04
N GLU A 1040 -3.79 -11.67 20.07
CA GLU A 1040 -2.59 -11.03 20.62
C GLU A 1040 -1.72 -12.07 21.33
N SER A 1041 -0.40 -12.03 21.10
CA SER A 1041 0.51 -12.95 21.77
C SER A 1041 0.79 -12.53 23.23
N PRO A 1042 1.20 -13.45 24.11
CA PRO A 1042 1.64 -13.09 25.46
C PRO A 1042 2.75 -12.04 25.46
N GLU A 1043 3.68 -12.08 24.50
CA GLU A 1043 4.76 -11.11 24.34
C GLU A 1043 4.22 -9.72 23.98
N GLU A 1044 3.24 -9.65 23.08
CA GLU A 1044 2.57 -8.39 22.73
C GLU A 1044 1.86 -7.80 23.95
N VAL A 1045 1.16 -8.62 24.73
CA VAL A 1045 0.53 -8.21 26.00
C VAL A 1045 1.58 -7.70 27.01
N MET A 1046 2.70 -8.41 27.17
CA MET A 1046 3.76 -8.00 28.08
C MET A 1046 4.42 -6.69 27.63
N SER A 1047 4.67 -6.53 26.33
CA SER A 1047 5.29 -5.32 25.76
C SER A 1047 4.49 -4.05 26.01
N PHE A 1048 3.17 -4.16 26.14
CA PHE A 1048 2.31 -3.04 26.51
C PHE A 1048 2.64 -2.49 27.91
N TRP A 1049 3.09 -3.35 28.83
CA TRP A 1049 3.41 -2.97 30.21
C TRP A 1049 4.85 -2.46 30.41
N GLY A 1050 5.75 -2.69 29.45
CA GLY A 1050 7.17 -2.31 29.50
C GLY A 1050 8.06 -3.53 29.57
#